data_AF-A0A9P3C6J0-F1
#
_entry.id   AF-A0A9P3C6J0-F1
#
_cell.length_a   1.000
_cell.length_b   1.000
_cell.length_c   1.000
_cell.angle_alpha   90.00
_cell.angle_beta   90.00
_cell.angle_gamma   90.00
#
_symmetry.space_group_name_H-M   'P 1'
#
loop_
_entity.id
_entity.type
_entity.pdbx_description
1 polymer ?
#
loop_
_entity_poly.entity_id
_entity_poly.type
_entity_poly.pdbx_seq_one_letter_code
_entity_poly.pdbx_strand_id
1 'polypeptide(L)'
;MAASSQTPITNGQQQSHHDDSHFHLPFVGTNRAKDHLTTQYNGKWSVRERFRRPAITADQLDSRMRELEDGRGVYRKRRYRNPDGDNSHEKYPDLDTYYSTNKEIPRRLAVQATPEAHNDTRPRHWGLRKIKGHSPLIIRLADFCLNPLGYEYDDEGEDYDDDEDDAIPHEKQKEKKSLGLVMKDLCRRTLHALASTVCTILLAWIIQLMLSIQIVTAPWTDDGSTEPYAEYENVQWYWPKHAVNPLDQAPNNDKPQSQVARLAIPRRLVVKDAATGQWVAKKTNGLRDPKTGLLPPYIFLSFSRANFLGKSDEALRPFFDRVAESLLAHENEHRQDEVPVQAFWVDVYCVSHASDEERTRDVHTICDAVRCAKRVYVVLPNDDPEHKRMWGARIWTLPEVLLAADKIRYCFSSPPAAGEGYDGQVTSRPHELTLTDMLESFWPGSSPESWKDDDDDEKDRRLEQQHEEAIGHLINHYSNSTKLSELQLFTCAVQALAERAEGKSTEGYTTTDLAYAAMGLLAYRIIPNASDNAFQAIARLSLVNDSNRLLERLACLWPHPATKNDQEQDLIVAGSEELLRNIADRDQYSVHLWDIQPMCDVVGIGDDPFTPTVILDRCRAIPIRWKDFPKIKYVKDLNGFRATVSQKIVYCGAWFLATGFGLFASAIALLFSVMPYYNGYNNSDNPAPRRQNEVEPAMYLLGVALFMGCGWVISWFSPWAVRQLCNGGYTGVSCHLIGFEGTMPLGEIERAICGFDNNRFSYAASSTIFSKNLRHAKVRAGRVPGEGGWAAEAERLGVPPGHRLFTIVDTGNWTVSVIAAERPPVVALICGREGGMLRALLCSWRFENNCLYRECVVRMRSSLEHLATPNDWLKVSLACQGDVARTRVNQKPAPSPQIAV
;
A
#
# COMPACT_ATOMS: atom_id res chain seq x y z
N MET A 1 -52.12 -42.80 27.13
CA MET A 1 -53.38 -42.38 26.48
C MET A 1 -53.02 -41.93 25.08
N ALA A 2 -53.17 -42.87 24.12
CA ALA A 2 -54.11 -42.76 23.00
C ALA A 2 -53.66 -41.67 21.99
N ALA A 3 -52.92 -42.06 20.93
CA ALA A 3 -53.44 -42.46 19.60
C ALA A 3 -53.60 -41.21 18.70
N SER A 4 -53.21 -41.14 17.42
CA SER A 4 -52.89 -42.16 16.40
C SER A 4 -52.42 -41.47 15.09
N SER A 5 -51.52 -42.13 14.32
CA SER A 5 -51.50 -42.35 12.84
C SER A 5 -51.81 -41.20 11.86
N GLN A 6 -51.21 -41.00 10.68
CA GLN A 6 -50.37 -41.82 9.78
C GLN A 6 -49.86 -40.90 8.63
N THR A 7 -48.56 -41.03 8.27
CA THR A 7 -47.86 -41.02 6.95
C THR A 7 -48.57 -40.59 5.63
N PRO A 8 -47.85 -40.41 4.49
CA PRO A 8 -46.58 -39.74 4.19
C PRO A 8 -46.66 -38.84 2.93
N ILE A 9 -45.79 -37.84 2.74
CA ILE A 9 -45.60 -37.21 1.41
C ILE A 9 -44.10 -37.16 1.06
N THR A 10 -43.88 -37.64 -0.15
CA THR A 10 -42.69 -37.93 -0.93
C THR A 10 -41.62 -36.84 -1.03
N ASN A 11 -40.38 -37.31 -1.15
CA ASN A 11 -39.17 -36.60 -1.58
C ASN A 11 -39.41 -35.51 -2.64
N GLY A 12 -38.97 -34.30 -2.31
CA GLY A 12 -38.68 -33.23 -3.26
C GLY A 12 -37.34 -32.61 -2.89
N GLN A 13 -36.41 -32.59 -3.84
CA GLN A 13 -35.07 -32.03 -3.73
C GLN A 13 -35.10 -30.62 -3.10
N GLN A 14 -34.48 -30.44 -1.93
CA GLN A 14 -34.16 -29.14 -1.39
C GLN A 14 -32.83 -28.67 -1.99
N GLN A 15 -32.93 -27.88 -3.07
CA GLN A 15 -31.93 -26.87 -3.39
C GLN A 15 -31.88 -25.87 -2.22
N SER A 16 -30.74 -25.82 -1.54
CA SER A 16 -30.45 -24.85 -0.48
C SER A 16 -30.34 -23.46 -1.09
N HIS A 17 -31.43 -22.71 -1.12
CA HIS A 17 -31.39 -21.27 -1.24
C HIS A 17 -30.70 -20.71 0.01
N HIS A 18 -29.54 -20.08 -0.20
CA HIS A 18 -28.97 -19.15 0.77
C HIS A 18 -29.98 -18.01 1.01
N ASP A 19 -30.49 -17.91 2.22
CA ASP A 19 -31.28 -16.78 2.69
C ASP A 19 -30.37 -15.54 2.82
N ASP A 20 -30.20 -14.86 1.70
CA ASP A 20 -29.81 -13.46 1.66
C ASP A 20 -30.93 -12.62 2.26
N SER A 21 -30.86 -12.33 3.56
CA SER A 21 -31.68 -11.29 4.19
C SER A 21 -31.17 -9.88 3.83
N HIS A 22 -31.05 -9.62 2.52
CA HIS A 22 -31.03 -8.28 1.96
C HIS A 22 -32.48 -7.81 1.83
N PHE A 23 -32.96 -7.07 2.84
CA PHE A 23 -34.26 -6.40 2.77
C PHE A 23 -34.42 -5.64 1.44
N HIS A 24 -35.41 -6.07 0.66
CA HIS A 24 -35.86 -5.43 -0.57
C HIS A 24 -36.34 -3.99 -0.25
N LEU A 25 -35.69 -3.01 -0.87
CA LEU A 25 -36.18 -1.64 -0.97
C LEU A 25 -36.38 -1.29 -2.45
N PRO A 26 -37.37 -0.43 -2.77
CA PRO A 26 -37.87 -0.21 -4.13
C PRO A 26 -36.78 0.38 -5.05
N PHE A 27 -36.83 -0.02 -6.32
CA PHE A 27 -36.04 0.51 -7.43
C PHE A 27 -36.02 2.06 -7.40
N VAL A 28 -34.96 2.65 -6.86
CA VAL A 28 -34.72 4.08 -6.98
C VAL A 28 -34.24 4.34 -8.41
N GLY A 29 -35.01 5.11 -9.17
CA GLY A 29 -34.75 5.35 -10.60
C GLY A 29 -33.31 5.77 -10.88
N THR A 30 -32.67 5.06 -11.82
CA THR A 30 -31.29 5.24 -12.32
C THR A 30 -30.94 6.72 -12.62
N ASN A 31 -31.93 7.51 -13.03
CA ASN A 31 -31.79 8.94 -13.30
C ASN A 31 -31.31 9.74 -12.07
N ARG A 32 -31.88 9.50 -10.87
CA ARG A 32 -31.49 10.26 -9.66
C ARG A 32 -30.06 9.98 -9.22
N ALA A 33 -29.58 8.76 -9.48
CA ALA A 33 -28.23 8.36 -9.16
C ALA A 33 -27.22 9.01 -10.12
N LYS A 34 -27.51 9.00 -11.43
CA LYS A 34 -26.69 9.70 -12.44
C LYS A 34 -26.65 11.20 -12.16
N ASP A 35 -27.78 11.84 -11.85
CA ASP A 35 -27.85 13.27 -11.49
C ASP A 35 -27.00 13.61 -10.26
N HIS A 36 -26.99 12.71 -9.25
CA HIS A 36 -26.14 12.88 -8.07
C HIS A 36 -24.66 12.92 -8.44
N LEU A 37 -24.21 11.99 -9.29
CA LEU A 37 -22.81 11.89 -9.70
C LEU A 37 -22.40 13.10 -10.57
N THR A 38 -23.22 13.45 -11.57
CA THR A 38 -23.02 14.66 -12.40
C THR A 38 -22.88 15.92 -11.54
N THR A 39 -23.68 16.04 -10.48
CA THR A 39 -23.60 17.17 -9.54
C THR A 39 -22.26 17.22 -8.79
N GLN A 40 -21.67 16.07 -8.44
CA GLN A 40 -20.38 16.03 -7.76
C GLN A 40 -19.20 16.30 -8.69
N TYR A 41 -19.35 16.06 -9.99
CA TYR A 41 -18.29 16.22 -11.01
C TYR A 41 -18.49 17.45 -11.92
N ASN A 42 -19.16 18.49 -11.43
CA ASN A 42 -19.51 19.65 -12.25
C ASN A 42 -18.42 20.73 -12.35
N GLY A 43 -17.24 20.53 -11.74
CA GLY A 43 -16.13 21.51 -11.75
C GLY A 43 -16.37 22.80 -10.95
N LYS A 44 -17.56 22.98 -10.36
CA LYS A 44 -17.97 24.21 -9.65
C LYS A 44 -17.45 24.21 -8.21
N TRP A 45 -17.38 25.40 -7.63
CA TRP A 45 -17.11 25.55 -6.21
C TRP A 45 -18.24 24.94 -5.38
N SER A 46 -17.87 24.26 -4.29
CA SER A 46 -18.82 23.75 -3.31
C SER A 46 -19.54 24.90 -2.59
N VAL A 47 -20.64 24.56 -1.93
CA VAL A 47 -21.41 25.52 -1.12
C VAL A 47 -20.49 26.18 -0.07
N ARG A 48 -20.46 27.52 -0.08
CA ARG A 48 -19.56 28.41 0.68
C ARG A 48 -18.09 28.43 0.19
N GLU A 49 -17.83 28.09 -1.08
CA GLU A 49 -16.51 28.16 -1.72
C GLU A 49 -15.38 27.43 -0.96
N ARG A 50 -15.74 26.35 -0.26
CA ARG A 50 -14.79 25.65 0.63
C ARG A 50 -13.74 24.83 -0.13
N PHE A 51 -14.13 24.26 -1.26
CA PHE A 51 -13.31 23.48 -2.18
C PHE A 51 -13.95 23.46 -3.57
N ARG A 52 -13.13 23.30 -4.62
CA ARG A 52 -13.56 23.14 -6.01
C ARG A 52 -13.85 21.67 -6.27
N ARG A 53 -15.02 21.35 -6.82
CA ARG A 53 -15.35 19.99 -7.24
C ARG A 53 -14.53 19.58 -8.47
N PRO A 54 -14.21 18.30 -8.64
CA PRO A 54 -13.57 17.82 -9.86
C PRO A 54 -14.51 17.99 -11.08
N ALA A 55 -13.92 17.97 -12.26
CA ALA A 55 -14.63 17.93 -13.54
C ALA A 55 -14.14 16.72 -14.33
N ILE A 56 -15.07 15.99 -14.95
CA ILE A 56 -14.77 14.87 -15.86
C ILE A 56 -15.65 14.95 -17.10
N THR A 57 -15.23 14.31 -18.19
CA THR A 57 -16.02 14.20 -19.43
C THR A 57 -17.18 13.21 -19.27
N ALA A 58 -18.13 13.20 -20.22
CA ALA A 58 -19.26 12.28 -20.19
C ALA A 58 -18.82 10.80 -20.20
N ASP A 59 -17.86 10.44 -21.04
CA ASP A 59 -17.34 9.06 -21.14
C ASP A 59 -16.62 8.62 -19.86
N GLN A 60 -15.90 9.55 -19.22
CA GLN A 60 -15.26 9.33 -17.92
C GLN A 60 -16.29 9.18 -16.80
N LEU A 61 -17.42 9.90 -16.87
CA LEU A 61 -18.52 9.77 -15.92
C LEU A 61 -19.17 8.39 -16.00
N ASP A 62 -19.43 7.88 -17.20
CA ASP A 62 -20.00 6.54 -17.37
C ASP A 62 -19.01 5.43 -16.94
N SER A 63 -17.71 5.62 -17.18
CA SER A 63 -16.67 4.73 -16.65
C SER A 63 -16.58 4.79 -15.12
N ARG A 64 -16.73 5.97 -14.53
CA ARG A 64 -16.81 6.15 -13.07
C ARG A 64 -18.07 5.52 -12.48
N MET A 65 -19.21 5.60 -13.16
CA MET A 65 -20.44 4.93 -12.71
C MET A 65 -20.22 3.41 -12.61
N ARG A 66 -19.63 2.81 -13.65
CA ARG A 66 -19.29 1.38 -13.66
C ARG A 66 -18.35 0.98 -12.52
N GLU A 67 -17.33 1.79 -12.22
CA GLU A 67 -16.45 1.55 -11.07
C GLU A 67 -17.21 1.51 -9.72
N LEU A 68 -18.27 2.31 -9.60
CA LEU A 68 -19.05 2.51 -8.39
C LEU A 68 -20.26 1.56 -8.26
N GLU A 69 -20.49 0.71 -9.26
CA GLU A 69 -21.53 -0.32 -9.22
C GLU A 69 -21.26 -1.35 -8.11
N ASP A 70 -22.34 -1.98 -7.64
CA ASP A 70 -22.24 -3.09 -6.70
C ASP A 70 -21.94 -4.42 -7.40
N GLY A 71 -21.76 -5.50 -6.62
CA GLY A 71 -21.54 -6.84 -7.17
C GLY A 71 -22.68 -7.34 -8.06
N ARG A 72 -23.81 -6.62 -8.14
CA ARG A 72 -24.95 -6.88 -9.04
C ARG A 72 -24.99 -5.90 -10.23
N GLY A 73 -23.96 -5.08 -10.42
CA GLY A 73 -23.91 -4.08 -11.50
C GLY A 73 -24.80 -2.86 -11.27
N VAL A 74 -25.19 -2.57 -10.02
CA VAL A 74 -26.11 -1.47 -9.72
C VAL A 74 -25.46 -0.38 -8.86
N TYR A 75 -25.50 0.85 -9.35
CA TYR A 75 -25.07 2.04 -8.60
C TYR A 75 -26.17 2.56 -7.67
N ARG A 76 -25.97 2.41 -6.35
CA ARG A 76 -26.93 2.80 -5.30
C ARG A 76 -26.24 3.25 -4.01
N LYS A 77 -27.02 3.81 -3.07
CA LYS A 77 -26.52 4.17 -1.74
C LYS A 77 -25.98 2.94 -1.00
N ARG A 78 -24.88 3.12 -0.29
CA ARG A 78 -24.25 2.12 0.56
C ARG A 78 -24.36 2.52 2.03
N ARG A 79 -24.48 1.51 2.88
CA ARG A 79 -24.47 1.64 4.33
C ARG A 79 -23.05 1.46 4.84
N TYR A 80 -22.66 2.32 5.75
CA TYR A 80 -21.42 2.20 6.50
C TYR A 80 -21.73 1.83 7.95
N ARG A 81 -20.90 0.96 8.54
CA ARG A 81 -20.92 0.61 9.97
C ARG A 81 -19.75 1.31 10.64
N ASN A 82 -20.03 2.08 11.69
CA ASN A 82 -18.98 2.71 12.49
C ASN A 82 -18.25 1.67 13.37
N PRO A 83 -17.17 2.06 14.08
CA PRO A 83 -16.45 1.17 14.98
C PRO A 83 -17.30 0.58 16.13
N ASP A 84 -18.43 1.19 16.49
CA ASP A 84 -19.36 0.65 17.50
C ASP A 84 -20.37 -0.36 16.92
N GLY A 85 -20.38 -0.55 15.60
CA GLY A 85 -21.32 -1.43 14.91
C GLY A 85 -22.69 -0.80 14.61
N ASP A 86 -22.87 0.48 14.92
CA ASP A 86 -24.08 1.24 14.63
C ASP A 86 -24.25 1.50 13.12
N ASN A 87 -25.46 1.25 12.62
CA ASN A 87 -25.82 1.28 11.20
C ASN A 87 -26.47 2.62 10.78
N SER A 88 -25.93 3.77 11.19
CA SER A 88 -26.66 5.03 11.10
C SER A 88 -26.47 5.83 9.80
N HIS A 89 -25.49 5.51 8.94
CA HIS A 89 -25.18 6.35 7.76
C HIS A 89 -25.29 5.65 6.39
N GLU A 90 -26.24 6.14 5.58
CA GLU A 90 -26.36 5.84 4.15
C GLU A 90 -25.79 6.97 3.28
N LYS A 91 -24.94 6.62 2.31
CA LYS A 91 -24.32 7.58 1.37
C LYS A 91 -24.15 6.97 -0.03
N TYR A 92 -24.31 7.77 -1.08
CA TYR A 92 -23.89 7.35 -2.43
C TYR A 92 -22.36 7.24 -2.53
N PRO A 93 -21.82 6.15 -3.11
CA PRO A 93 -20.44 6.11 -3.59
C PRO A 93 -20.25 7.29 -4.56
N ASP A 94 -19.30 8.19 -4.33
CA ASP A 94 -19.16 9.37 -5.18
C ASP A 94 -17.71 9.79 -5.39
N LEU A 95 -17.26 10.77 -4.61
CA LEU A 95 -15.87 11.20 -4.53
C LEU A 95 -15.14 10.32 -3.53
N ASP A 96 -13.82 10.30 -3.63
CA ASP A 96 -12.98 9.63 -2.65
C ASP A 96 -13.25 10.16 -1.24
N THR A 97 -13.15 9.26 -0.27
CA THR A 97 -13.54 9.51 1.12
C THR A 97 -12.41 9.24 2.07
N TYR A 98 -12.50 9.83 3.25
CA TYR A 98 -11.72 9.43 4.42
C TYR A 98 -12.66 9.17 5.58
N TYR A 99 -12.22 8.32 6.51
CA TYR A 99 -12.91 8.11 7.77
C TYR A 99 -12.61 9.28 8.70
N SER A 100 -13.64 10.00 9.13
CA SER A 100 -13.49 11.16 10.01
C SER A 100 -13.60 10.73 11.45
N THR A 101 -12.47 10.60 12.14
CA THR A 101 -12.37 10.13 13.53
C THR A 101 -13.24 10.97 14.48
N ASN A 102 -13.21 12.30 14.37
CA ASN A 102 -14.06 13.18 15.20
C ASN A 102 -15.58 13.03 14.99
N LYS A 103 -16.03 12.35 13.94
CA LYS A 103 -17.47 12.24 13.61
C LYS A 103 -17.92 10.80 13.36
N GLU A 104 -16.97 9.86 13.35
CA GLU A 104 -17.16 8.44 13.05
C GLU A 104 -17.93 8.13 11.75
N ILE A 105 -17.81 9.02 10.75
CA ILE A 105 -18.53 8.88 9.47
C ILE A 105 -17.62 9.11 8.26
N PRO A 106 -17.94 8.49 7.11
CA PRO A 106 -17.28 8.79 5.84
C PRO A 106 -17.51 10.25 5.42
N ARG A 107 -16.41 10.95 5.13
CA ARG A 107 -16.43 12.34 4.63
C ARG A 107 -15.75 12.42 3.27
N ARG A 108 -16.27 13.27 2.39
CA ARG A 108 -15.65 13.54 1.09
C ARG A 108 -14.28 14.17 1.29
N LEU A 109 -13.30 13.66 0.54
CA LEU A 109 -11.93 14.12 0.59
C LEU A 109 -11.79 15.45 -0.15
N ALA A 110 -11.09 16.39 0.50
CA ALA A 110 -10.68 17.66 -0.07
C ALA A 110 -9.20 17.83 0.20
N VAL A 111 -8.43 18.03 -0.87
CA VAL A 111 -6.96 18.04 -0.86
C VAL A 111 -6.47 19.45 -1.12
N GLN A 112 -5.55 19.92 -0.28
CA GLN A 112 -4.77 21.11 -0.54
C GLN A 112 -3.86 20.87 -1.76
N ALA A 113 -3.77 21.83 -2.66
CA ALA A 113 -2.98 21.73 -3.88
C ALA A 113 -2.14 22.98 -4.10
N THR A 114 -0.93 22.80 -4.62
CA THR A 114 -0.04 23.88 -5.05
C THR A 114 -0.58 24.56 -6.32
N PRO A 115 -0.07 25.75 -6.71
CA PRO A 115 -0.48 26.40 -7.95
C PRO A 115 -0.27 25.51 -9.18
N GLU A 116 0.82 24.75 -9.21
CA GLU A 116 1.13 23.77 -10.27
C GLU A 116 0.04 22.69 -10.37
N ALA A 117 -0.33 22.09 -9.23
CA ALA A 117 -1.39 21.09 -9.19
C ALA A 117 -2.76 21.68 -9.57
N HIS A 118 -3.03 22.95 -9.32
CA HIS A 118 -4.27 23.60 -9.79
C HIS A 118 -4.35 23.74 -11.31
N ASN A 119 -3.20 23.78 -12.00
CA ASN A 119 -3.11 23.88 -13.46
C ASN A 119 -3.19 22.52 -14.15
N ASP A 120 -2.95 21.41 -13.43
CA ASP A 120 -3.07 20.05 -13.97
C ASP A 120 -4.54 19.71 -14.31
N THR A 121 -4.79 19.41 -15.59
CA THR A 121 -6.11 19.13 -16.17
C THR A 121 -6.54 17.67 -16.08
N ARG A 122 -5.67 16.76 -15.60
CA ARG A 122 -5.99 15.34 -15.47
C ARG A 122 -7.20 15.11 -14.54
N PRO A 123 -8.05 14.11 -14.82
CA PRO A 123 -9.25 13.84 -14.02
C PRO A 123 -8.90 13.51 -12.56
N ARG A 124 -9.78 13.91 -11.64
CA ARG A 124 -9.63 13.69 -10.19
C ARG A 124 -10.93 13.15 -9.60
N HIS A 125 -10.80 12.40 -8.52
CA HIS A 125 -11.94 11.90 -7.76
C HIS A 125 -12.09 12.54 -6.37
N TRP A 126 -11.32 13.60 -6.08
CA TRP A 126 -11.40 14.39 -4.84
C TRP A 126 -11.60 15.89 -5.13
N GLY A 127 -11.99 16.65 -4.11
CA GLY A 127 -12.11 18.11 -4.21
C GLY A 127 -10.76 18.82 -4.03
N LEU A 128 -10.55 19.94 -4.71
CA LEU A 128 -9.33 20.75 -4.60
C LEU A 128 -9.52 21.96 -3.69
N ARG A 129 -8.49 22.29 -2.93
CA ARG A 129 -8.44 23.47 -2.06
C ARG A 129 -7.10 24.19 -2.22
N LYS A 130 -7.12 25.52 -2.17
CA LYS A 130 -5.88 26.31 -2.09
C LYS A 130 -5.20 26.07 -0.74
N ILE A 131 -3.87 25.96 -0.76
CA ILE A 131 -3.06 25.92 0.46
C ILE A 131 -3.30 27.21 1.25
N LYS A 132 -3.62 27.08 2.54
CA LYS A 132 -3.78 28.20 3.47
C LYS A 132 -3.07 27.82 4.77
N GLY A 133 -2.10 28.65 5.18
CA GLY A 133 -1.48 28.54 6.49
C GLY A 133 -2.46 28.95 7.60
N HIS A 134 -2.48 28.20 8.69
CA HIS A 134 -3.32 28.47 9.86
C HIS A 134 -2.52 28.94 11.07
N SER A 135 -1.26 29.36 10.85
CA SER A 135 -0.42 29.91 11.91
C SER A 135 -1.13 31.05 12.67
N PRO A 136 -1.06 31.07 14.02
CA PRO A 136 -1.63 32.13 14.84
C PRO A 136 -1.25 33.52 14.36
N LEU A 137 -2.19 34.47 14.41
CA LEU A 137 -1.96 35.85 13.96
C LEU A 137 -0.76 36.49 14.66
N ILE A 138 -0.59 36.18 15.94
CA ILE A 138 0.52 36.70 16.75
C ILE A 138 1.90 36.30 16.20
N ILE A 139 2.03 35.05 15.77
CA ILE A 139 3.26 34.51 15.16
C ILE A 139 3.48 35.20 13.81
N ARG A 140 2.45 35.30 12.97
CA ARG A 140 2.56 35.99 11.68
C ARG A 140 2.89 37.48 11.81
N LEU A 141 2.38 38.14 12.85
CA LEU A 141 2.66 39.54 13.13
C LEU A 141 4.09 39.71 13.65
N ALA A 142 4.57 38.78 14.48
CA ALA A 142 5.97 38.75 14.90
C ALA A 142 6.91 38.52 13.71
N ASP A 143 6.58 37.62 12.79
CA ASP A 143 7.36 37.39 11.56
C ASP A 143 7.40 38.65 10.70
N PHE A 144 6.24 39.29 10.50
CA PHE A 144 6.16 40.53 9.76
C PHE A 144 6.95 41.68 10.42
N CYS A 145 7.01 41.76 11.74
CA CYS A 145 7.84 42.76 12.43
C CYS A 145 9.34 42.50 12.23
N LEU A 146 9.77 41.23 12.30
CA LEU A 146 11.18 40.84 12.19
C LEU A 146 11.67 40.72 10.75
N ASN A 147 10.77 40.47 9.80
CA ASN A 147 11.08 40.27 8.39
C ASN A 147 9.94 40.75 7.47
N PRO A 148 9.64 42.06 7.44
CA PRO A 148 8.54 42.61 6.65
C PRO A 148 8.73 42.43 5.14
N LEU A 149 9.97 42.25 4.68
CA LEU A 149 10.32 42.10 3.26
C LEU A 149 10.43 40.63 2.82
N GLY A 150 10.23 39.67 3.73
CA GLY A 150 10.18 38.24 3.42
C GLY A 150 11.50 37.65 2.89
N TYR A 151 12.65 38.26 3.20
CA TYR A 151 13.95 37.73 2.81
C TYR A 151 14.24 36.43 3.57
N GLU A 152 14.90 35.46 2.93
CA GLU A 152 15.45 34.33 3.69
C GLU A 152 16.41 34.88 4.75
N TYR A 153 16.26 34.41 5.98
CA TYR A 153 17.20 34.72 7.04
C TYR A 153 18.53 34.07 6.62
N ASP A 154 19.48 34.88 6.17
CA ASP A 154 20.90 34.55 6.24
C ASP A 154 21.25 34.47 7.74
N ASP A 155 20.83 33.42 8.46
CA ASP A 155 21.49 33.10 9.72
C ASP A 155 22.92 32.72 9.34
N GLU A 156 23.83 33.69 9.47
CA GLU A 156 25.21 33.39 9.80
C GLU A 156 25.13 32.47 11.01
N GLY A 157 25.42 31.18 10.80
CA GLY A 157 25.35 30.19 11.87
C GLY A 157 26.10 30.73 13.08
N GLU A 158 25.46 30.71 14.25
CA GLU A 158 26.22 30.69 15.49
C GLU A 158 27.14 29.47 15.37
N ASP A 159 28.42 29.72 15.04
CA ASP A 159 29.52 28.78 15.19
C ASP A 159 29.43 28.28 16.64
N TYR A 160 28.95 27.06 16.82
CA TYR A 160 29.45 26.27 17.92
C TYR A 160 30.91 26.03 17.57
N ASP A 161 31.82 26.51 18.42
CA ASP A 161 33.22 26.14 18.39
C ASP A 161 33.31 24.61 18.53
N ASP A 162 33.18 23.89 17.41
CA ASP A 162 33.54 22.49 17.31
C ASP A 162 35.07 22.46 17.18
N ASP A 163 35.70 22.30 18.33
CA ASP A 163 37.07 21.80 18.43
C ASP A 163 37.23 20.58 17.51
N GLU A 164 38.15 20.70 16.55
CA GLU A 164 38.78 19.65 15.74
C GLU A 164 37.84 18.62 15.04
N ASP A 165 37.80 18.75 13.70
CA ASP A 165 37.49 17.72 12.69
C ASP A 165 36.04 17.40 12.26
N ASP A 166 34.97 18.03 12.77
CA ASP A 166 33.60 17.68 12.34
C ASP A 166 32.59 18.85 12.22
N ALA A 167 32.66 19.68 11.17
CA ALA A 167 31.49 20.48 10.73
C ALA A 167 31.48 20.93 9.24
N ILE A 168 30.39 20.55 8.58
CA ILE A 168 29.70 21.08 7.38
C ILE A 168 30.37 22.26 6.62
N PRO A 169 30.97 22.04 5.43
CA PRO A 169 31.08 23.09 4.45
C PRO A 169 29.73 23.20 3.73
N HIS A 170 28.95 24.24 4.03
CA HIS A 170 28.06 24.78 3.01
C HIS A 170 28.96 25.19 1.85
N GLU A 171 28.94 24.41 0.77
CA GLU A 171 29.67 24.69 -0.45
C GLU A 171 29.00 25.89 -1.15
N LYS A 172 29.12 27.08 -0.56
CA LYS A 172 29.04 28.34 -1.29
C LYS A 172 30.29 28.35 -2.16
N GLN A 173 30.14 27.87 -3.38
CA GLN A 173 31.05 28.15 -4.47
C GLN A 173 31.29 29.67 -4.43
N LYS A 174 32.47 30.07 -3.93
CA LYS A 174 32.89 31.48 -3.88
C LYS A 174 33.14 31.92 -5.32
N GLU A 175 32.08 32.13 -6.08
CA GLU A 175 32.14 33.04 -7.21
C GLU A 175 32.57 34.39 -6.63
N LYS A 176 33.61 34.98 -7.23
CA LYS A 176 34.03 36.34 -6.93
C LYS A 176 32.84 37.26 -7.24
N LYS A 177 31.98 37.50 -6.25
CA LYS A 177 30.81 38.38 -6.37
C LYS A 177 31.31 39.74 -6.87
N SER A 178 30.81 40.16 -8.02
CA SER A 178 31.13 41.48 -8.57
C SER A 178 30.72 42.56 -7.57
N LEU A 179 31.44 43.69 -7.56
CA LEU A 179 31.24 44.79 -6.61
C LEU A 179 29.80 45.33 -6.61
N GLY A 180 29.09 45.22 -7.74
CA GLY A 180 27.67 45.54 -7.87
C GLY A 180 26.73 44.58 -7.14
N LEU A 181 27.05 43.29 -7.06
CA LEU A 181 26.26 42.29 -6.34
C LEU A 181 26.41 42.45 -4.82
N VAL A 182 27.61 42.82 -4.36
CA VAL A 182 27.88 43.13 -2.93
C VAL A 182 27.14 44.39 -2.49
N MET A 183 27.15 45.45 -3.31
CA MET A 183 26.41 46.68 -3.02
C MET A 183 24.90 46.44 -2.95
N LYS A 184 24.36 45.58 -3.82
CA LYS A 184 22.94 45.19 -3.84
C LYS A 184 22.55 44.40 -2.58
N ASP A 185 23.39 43.46 -2.14
CA ASP A 185 23.18 42.73 -0.86
C ASP A 185 23.22 43.69 0.34
N LEU A 186 24.15 44.66 0.36
CA LEU A 186 24.27 45.63 1.45
C LEU A 186 23.04 46.55 1.54
N CYS A 187 22.59 47.11 0.41
CA CYS A 187 21.37 47.91 0.35
C CYS A 187 20.12 47.10 0.77
N ARG A 188 20.07 45.82 0.42
CA ARG A 188 18.98 44.93 0.82
C ARG A 188 18.95 44.75 2.35
N ARG A 189 20.11 44.50 2.96
CA ARG A 189 20.26 44.33 4.42
C ARG A 189 19.91 45.61 5.19
N THR A 190 20.36 46.79 4.73
CA THR A 190 20.03 48.07 5.38
C THR A 190 18.55 48.43 5.26
N LEU A 191 17.95 48.21 4.08
CA LEU A 191 16.51 48.40 3.88
C LEU A 191 15.68 47.47 4.76
N HIS A 192 16.09 46.21 4.89
CA HIS A 192 15.45 45.23 5.77
C HIS A 192 15.50 45.64 7.24
N ALA A 193 16.68 46.03 7.74
CA ALA A 193 16.85 46.49 9.12
C ALA A 193 16.00 47.73 9.43
N LEU A 194 15.96 48.71 8.51
CA LEU A 194 15.12 49.90 8.65
C LEU A 194 13.63 49.55 8.63
N ALA A 195 13.20 48.68 7.71
CA ALA A 195 11.80 48.25 7.64
C ALA A 195 11.39 47.48 8.89
N SER A 196 12.22 46.54 9.36
CA SER A 196 11.95 45.73 10.55
C SER A 196 11.88 46.58 11.83
N THR A 197 12.79 47.55 11.99
CA THR A 197 12.78 48.46 13.16
C THR A 197 11.53 49.34 13.19
N VAL A 198 11.15 49.93 12.05
CA VAL A 198 9.92 50.73 11.93
C VAL A 198 8.69 49.87 12.21
N CYS A 199 8.58 48.68 11.60
CA CYS A 199 7.46 47.78 11.84
C CYS A 199 7.36 47.32 13.31
N THR A 200 8.50 47.02 13.94
CA THR A 200 8.55 46.60 15.35
C THR A 200 8.08 47.72 16.28
N ILE A 201 8.55 48.95 16.10
CA ILE A 201 8.12 50.08 16.95
C ILE A 201 6.61 50.35 16.81
N LEU A 202 6.07 50.22 15.60
CA LEU A 202 4.66 50.51 15.31
C LEU A 202 3.69 49.39 15.72
N LEU A 203 4.08 48.12 15.58
CA LEU A 203 3.16 46.98 15.65
C LEU A 203 3.40 46.06 16.85
N ALA A 204 4.56 46.11 17.51
CA ALA A 204 4.89 45.12 18.54
C ALA A 204 4.02 45.25 19.81
N TRP A 205 3.49 46.43 20.13
CA TRP A 205 2.52 46.58 21.22
C TRP A 205 1.20 45.85 20.97
N ILE A 206 0.83 45.61 19.70
CA ILE A 206 -0.35 44.82 19.33
C ILE A 206 -0.13 43.35 19.69
N ILE A 207 1.06 42.82 19.45
CA ILE A 207 1.45 41.45 19.85
C ILE A 207 1.27 41.30 21.35
N GLN A 208 1.81 42.25 22.12
CA GLN A 208 1.78 42.22 23.58
C GLN A 208 0.36 42.40 24.15
N LEU A 209 -0.47 43.22 23.50
CA LEU A 209 -1.89 43.38 23.82
C LEU A 209 -2.70 42.11 23.51
N MET A 210 -2.42 41.45 22.38
CA MET A 210 -3.07 40.18 22.06
C MET A 210 -2.73 39.10 23.09
N LEU A 211 -1.47 39.04 23.54
CA LEU A 211 -1.04 38.13 24.61
C LEU A 211 -1.74 38.43 25.93
N SER A 212 -1.91 39.71 26.29
CA SER A 212 -2.53 40.09 27.55
C SER A 212 -4.02 39.77 27.61
N ILE A 213 -4.74 39.86 26.49
CA ILE A 213 -6.14 39.45 26.37
C ILE A 213 -6.28 37.92 26.39
N GLN A 214 -5.26 37.18 25.93
CA GLN A 214 -5.30 35.73 25.68
C GLN A 214 -4.47 34.88 26.67
N ILE A 215 -4.22 35.36 27.89
CA ILE A 215 -3.46 34.62 28.93
C ILE A 215 -4.00 33.19 29.19
N VAL A 216 -5.23 32.86 28.75
CA VAL A 216 -5.88 31.53 28.85
C VAL A 216 -5.77 30.67 27.58
N THR A 217 -5.41 31.21 26.40
CA THR A 217 -5.44 30.49 25.10
C THR A 217 -4.14 30.57 24.32
N ALA A 218 -3.01 30.77 25.01
CA ALA A 218 -1.72 30.89 24.37
C ALA A 218 -1.39 29.61 23.54
N PRO A 219 -0.62 29.72 22.43
CA PRO A 219 -0.28 28.56 21.58
C PRO A 219 0.64 27.55 22.27
N TRP A 220 0.97 27.77 23.55
CA TRP A 220 1.86 26.93 24.33
C TRP A 220 1.06 26.02 25.29
N THR A 221 1.35 24.73 25.32
CA THR A 221 0.70 23.76 26.23
C THR A 221 1.29 23.80 27.64
N ASP A 222 0.45 23.64 28.67
CA ASP A 222 0.88 23.63 30.07
C ASP A 222 1.61 22.35 30.50
N ASP A 223 1.40 21.24 29.80
CA ASP A 223 1.70 19.89 30.33
C ASP A 223 3.07 19.31 29.95
N GLY A 224 3.94 20.05 29.24
CA GLY A 224 5.31 19.59 28.91
C GLY A 224 5.43 18.43 27.91
N SER A 225 4.35 17.69 27.64
CA SER A 225 4.37 16.49 26.80
C SER A 225 4.05 16.75 25.32
N THR A 226 4.75 16.07 24.42
CA THR A 226 4.42 16.01 22.98
C THR A 226 3.09 15.29 22.78
N GLU A 227 2.11 15.94 22.13
CA GLU A 227 0.86 15.29 21.74
C GLU A 227 1.14 14.21 20.67
N PRO A 228 0.63 12.96 20.83
CA PRO A 228 0.76 11.91 19.83
C PRO A 228 -0.01 12.26 18.54
N TYR A 229 0.14 11.43 17.51
CA TYR A 229 -0.67 11.61 16.29
C TYR A 229 -2.16 11.42 16.60
N ALA A 230 -3.02 12.06 15.81
CA ALA A 230 -4.46 11.90 15.95
C ALA A 230 -4.87 10.42 15.88
N GLU A 231 -5.82 10.04 16.74
CA GLU A 231 -6.35 8.69 16.79
C GLU A 231 -7.03 8.31 15.47
N TYR A 232 -6.81 7.09 15.03
CA TYR A 232 -7.51 6.46 13.92
C TYR A 232 -8.08 5.14 14.41
N GLU A 233 -9.40 4.98 14.37
CA GLU A 233 -10.10 3.78 14.80
C GLU A 233 -11.09 3.38 13.71
N ASN A 234 -10.79 2.32 12.97
CA ASN A 234 -11.70 1.75 11.99
C ASN A 234 -11.66 0.24 12.10
N VAL A 235 -12.80 -0.43 11.91
CA VAL A 235 -12.92 -1.88 12.14
C VAL A 235 -13.74 -2.52 11.02
N GLN A 236 -13.29 -3.67 10.53
CA GLN A 236 -14.02 -4.51 9.59
C GLN A 236 -14.93 -5.49 10.34
N TRP A 237 -16.24 -5.32 10.17
CA TRP A 237 -17.26 -6.14 10.82
C TRP A 237 -17.66 -7.42 10.07
N TYR A 238 -17.27 -7.57 8.80
CA TYR A 238 -17.62 -8.75 8.02
C TYR A 238 -16.53 -9.81 8.14
N TRP A 239 -16.96 -11.06 8.31
CA TRP A 239 -16.08 -12.22 8.37
C TRP A 239 -15.19 -12.32 7.11
N PRO A 240 -13.92 -12.73 7.26
CA PRO A 240 -13.10 -13.14 6.13
C PRO A 240 -13.68 -14.39 5.45
N LYS A 241 -13.35 -14.57 4.17
CA LYS A 241 -13.68 -15.78 3.41
C LYS A 241 -12.94 -17.00 3.96
N HIS A 242 -11.66 -16.83 4.23
CA HIS A 242 -10.77 -17.81 4.84
C HIS A 242 -10.03 -17.16 6.00
N ALA A 243 -9.92 -17.85 7.13
CA ALA A 243 -9.18 -17.37 8.30
C ALA A 243 -8.23 -18.42 8.83
N VAL A 244 -7.21 -17.97 9.54
CA VAL A 244 -6.22 -18.84 10.21
C VAL A 244 -6.91 -19.67 11.28
N ASN A 245 -7.68 -19.02 12.15
CA ASN A 245 -8.47 -19.67 13.18
C ASN A 245 -9.87 -19.98 12.64
N PRO A 246 -10.39 -21.20 12.79
CA PRO A 246 -11.78 -21.51 12.49
C PRO A 246 -12.80 -20.60 13.18
N LEU A 247 -12.49 -20.08 14.39
CA LEU A 247 -13.36 -19.15 15.11
C LEU A 247 -13.45 -17.76 14.46
N ASP A 248 -12.47 -17.40 13.64
CA ASP A 248 -12.46 -16.15 12.87
C ASP A 248 -13.10 -16.33 11.48
N GLN A 249 -13.58 -17.53 11.16
CA GLN A 249 -14.35 -17.79 9.93
C GLN A 249 -15.83 -17.48 10.13
N ALA A 250 -16.54 -17.27 9.02
CA ALA A 250 -17.98 -17.15 9.07
C ALA A 250 -18.60 -18.40 9.74
N PRO A 251 -19.60 -18.24 10.64
CA PRO A 251 -20.19 -19.36 11.41
C PRO A 251 -20.84 -20.50 10.60
N ASN A 252 -20.97 -20.33 9.28
CA ASN A 252 -21.48 -21.34 8.36
C ASN A 252 -20.37 -22.18 7.71
N ASN A 253 -19.09 -21.87 7.99
CA ASN A 253 -17.92 -22.54 7.45
C ASN A 253 -17.03 -23.09 8.58
N ASP A 254 -17.40 -24.28 9.08
CA ASP A 254 -16.66 -24.95 10.16
C ASP A 254 -15.50 -25.82 9.66
N LYS A 255 -15.21 -25.80 8.34
CA LYS A 255 -14.22 -26.70 7.77
C LYS A 255 -12.80 -26.17 8.02
N PRO A 256 -11.89 -26.99 8.57
CA PRO A 256 -10.50 -26.59 8.68
C PRO A 256 -9.92 -26.34 7.29
N GLN A 257 -9.10 -25.30 7.17
CA GLN A 257 -8.48 -24.92 5.90
C GLN A 257 -7.39 -25.91 5.45
N SER A 258 -6.80 -26.63 6.42
CA SER A 258 -5.76 -27.63 6.19
C SER A 258 -6.26 -29.04 6.48
N GLN A 259 -5.75 -30.00 5.70
CA GLN A 259 -5.69 -31.38 6.12
C GLN A 259 -4.21 -31.75 6.25
N VAL A 260 -3.82 -32.35 7.37
CA VAL A 260 -2.53 -33.04 7.48
C VAL A 260 -2.61 -34.31 6.64
N ALA A 261 -2.57 -34.15 5.33
CA ALA A 261 -2.69 -35.26 4.40
C ALA A 261 -1.33 -35.93 4.22
N ARG A 262 -1.28 -37.24 4.49
CA ARG A 262 -0.23 -38.13 3.95
C ARG A 262 -0.20 -37.97 2.43
N LEU A 263 0.98 -38.15 1.81
CA LEU A 263 1.17 -38.20 0.35
C LEU A 263 -0.03 -38.86 -0.34
N ALA A 264 -0.72 -38.13 -1.21
CA ALA A 264 -1.88 -38.66 -1.89
C ALA A 264 -1.41 -39.69 -2.91
N ILE A 265 -1.86 -40.93 -2.76
CA ILE A 265 -1.52 -41.98 -3.71
C ILE A 265 -2.37 -41.75 -4.97
N PRO A 266 -1.80 -41.86 -6.19
CA PRO A 266 -2.57 -41.68 -7.42
C PRO A 266 -3.82 -42.56 -7.41
N ARG A 267 -4.96 -42.04 -7.89
CA ARG A 267 -6.23 -42.79 -7.87
C ARG A 267 -6.27 -43.94 -8.88
N ARG A 268 -5.51 -43.83 -9.96
CA ARG A 268 -5.46 -44.79 -11.06
C ARG A 268 -4.02 -45.04 -11.49
N LEU A 269 -3.76 -46.27 -11.96
CA LEU A 269 -2.56 -46.65 -12.68
C LEU A 269 -2.98 -47.46 -13.92
N VAL A 270 -2.18 -47.37 -14.97
CA VAL A 270 -2.36 -48.18 -16.18
C VAL A 270 -1.61 -49.49 -15.99
N VAL A 271 -2.34 -50.59 -16.08
CA VAL A 271 -1.81 -51.95 -15.94
C VAL A 271 -2.32 -52.83 -17.07
N LYS A 272 -1.55 -53.85 -17.42
CA LYS A 272 -1.95 -54.83 -18.43
C LYS A 272 -3.03 -55.74 -17.83
N ASP A 273 -4.18 -55.82 -18.48
CA ASP A 273 -5.27 -56.65 -18.01
C ASP A 273 -4.98 -58.14 -18.27
N ALA A 274 -5.13 -58.98 -17.25
CA ALA A 274 -4.74 -60.39 -17.30
C ALA A 274 -5.62 -61.22 -18.26
N ALA A 275 -6.85 -60.78 -18.54
CA ALA A 275 -7.79 -61.49 -19.42
C ALA A 275 -7.64 -61.08 -20.88
N THR A 276 -7.45 -59.78 -21.15
CA THR A 276 -7.45 -59.22 -22.52
C THR A 276 -6.06 -58.91 -23.06
N GLY A 277 -5.05 -58.83 -22.19
CA GLY A 277 -3.70 -58.40 -22.56
C GLY A 277 -3.61 -56.93 -22.98
N GLN A 278 -4.67 -56.14 -22.82
CA GLN A 278 -4.71 -54.72 -23.16
C GLN A 278 -4.36 -53.83 -21.95
N TRP A 279 -3.86 -52.62 -22.22
CA TRP A 279 -3.59 -51.63 -21.18
C TRP A 279 -4.89 -50.97 -20.72
N VAL A 280 -5.15 -51.02 -19.41
CA VAL A 280 -6.38 -50.47 -18.81
C VAL A 280 -6.04 -49.70 -17.54
N ALA A 281 -6.64 -48.52 -17.39
CA ALA A 281 -6.57 -47.74 -16.16
C ALA A 281 -7.41 -48.41 -15.05
N LYS A 282 -6.75 -48.91 -14.00
CA LYS A 282 -7.42 -49.51 -12.82
C LYS A 282 -7.26 -48.63 -11.59
N LYS A 283 -8.27 -48.61 -10.72
CA LYS A 283 -8.23 -47.87 -9.45
C LYS A 283 -7.17 -48.47 -8.53
N THR A 284 -6.34 -47.64 -7.91
CA THR A 284 -5.21 -48.09 -7.09
C THR A 284 -5.62 -48.87 -5.85
N ASN A 285 -6.81 -48.63 -5.30
CA ASN A 285 -7.36 -49.43 -4.19
C ASN A 285 -7.42 -50.93 -4.52
N GLY A 286 -7.65 -51.29 -5.79
CA GLY A 286 -7.69 -52.68 -6.25
C GLY A 286 -6.34 -53.23 -6.72
N LEU A 287 -5.29 -52.41 -6.75
CA LEU A 287 -3.95 -52.78 -7.20
C LEU A 287 -2.96 -52.99 -6.05
N ARG A 288 -3.34 -52.59 -4.82
CA ARG A 288 -2.48 -52.75 -3.65
C ARG A 288 -2.26 -54.22 -3.36
N ASP A 289 -1.03 -54.56 -3.02
CA ASP A 289 -0.72 -55.89 -2.51
C ASP A 289 -1.53 -56.14 -1.22
N PRO A 290 -2.35 -57.20 -1.15
CA PRO A 290 -3.16 -57.52 0.02
C PRO A 290 -2.35 -57.72 1.31
N LYS A 291 -1.07 -58.09 1.22
CA LYS A 291 -0.21 -58.37 2.37
C LYS A 291 0.56 -57.14 2.85
N THR A 292 1.10 -56.36 1.92
CA THR A 292 1.98 -55.20 2.26
C THR A 292 1.25 -53.86 2.19
N GLY A 293 0.10 -53.79 1.51
CA GLY A 293 -0.64 -52.55 1.26
C GLY A 293 0.06 -51.58 0.30
N LEU A 294 1.22 -51.96 -0.22
CA LEU A 294 2.04 -51.17 -1.14
C LEU A 294 1.43 -51.18 -2.54
N LEU A 295 1.66 -50.07 -3.25
CA LEU A 295 1.29 -49.93 -4.64
C LEU A 295 2.34 -50.61 -5.53
N PRO A 296 1.97 -51.25 -6.65
CA PRO A 296 2.95 -51.74 -7.62
C PRO A 296 3.86 -50.60 -8.10
N PRO A 297 5.17 -50.85 -8.26
CA PRO A 297 6.07 -49.83 -8.79
C PRO A 297 5.63 -49.47 -10.21
N TYR A 298 5.73 -48.18 -10.54
CA TYR A 298 5.33 -47.66 -11.85
C TYR A 298 6.30 -46.59 -12.37
N ILE A 299 6.30 -46.41 -13.69
CA ILE A 299 6.93 -45.26 -14.35
C ILE A 299 5.92 -44.14 -14.59
N PHE A 300 6.35 -42.89 -14.52
CA PHE A 300 5.53 -41.72 -14.84
C PHE A 300 5.93 -41.19 -16.22
N LEU A 301 4.95 -41.04 -17.11
CA LEU A 301 5.16 -40.46 -18.44
C LEU A 301 4.68 -39.01 -18.43
N SER A 302 5.62 -38.07 -18.58
CA SER A 302 5.34 -36.65 -18.73
C SER A 302 5.44 -36.24 -20.19
N PHE A 303 4.45 -35.50 -20.69
CA PHE A 303 4.47 -34.92 -22.03
C PHE A 303 3.64 -33.62 -22.09
N SER A 304 3.80 -32.86 -23.16
CA SER A 304 3.02 -31.64 -23.42
C SER A 304 2.05 -31.85 -24.57
N ARG A 305 0.75 -31.54 -24.38
CA ARG A 305 -0.25 -31.58 -25.46
C ARG A 305 0.11 -30.63 -26.62
N ALA A 306 0.78 -29.52 -26.31
CA ALA A 306 1.26 -28.56 -27.31
C ALA A 306 2.31 -29.16 -28.26
N ASN A 307 3.03 -30.20 -27.84
CA ASN A 307 3.98 -30.91 -28.70
C ASN A 307 3.28 -31.91 -29.64
N PHE A 308 1.98 -32.20 -29.43
CA PHE A 308 1.19 -33.19 -30.17
C PHE A 308 -0.15 -32.62 -30.64
N LEU A 309 -0.14 -31.38 -31.14
CA LEU A 309 -1.34 -30.67 -31.60
C LEU A 309 -2.18 -31.48 -32.60
N GLY A 310 -3.49 -31.38 -32.48
CA GLY A 310 -4.45 -31.98 -33.41
C GLY A 310 -4.74 -33.48 -33.20
N LYS A 311 -4.18 -34.11 -32.16
CA LYS A 311 -4.49 -35.51 -31.79
C LYS A 311 -5.40 -35.56 -30.57
N SER A 312 -6.48 -36.34 -30.64
CA SER A 312 -7.36 -36.56 -29.47
C SER A 312 -6.71 -37.51 -28.46
N ASP A 313 -7.19 -37.48 -27.21
CA ASP A 313 -6.70 -38.39 -26.17
C ASP A 313 -6.87 -39.87 -26.58
N GLU A 314 -7.92 -40.23 -27.34
CA GLU A 314 -8.10 -41.57 -27.89
C GLU A 314 -7.04 -41.97 -28.93
N ALA A 315 -6.57 -41.00 -29.72
CA ALA A 315 -5.50 -41.22 -30.69
C ALA A 315 -4.12 -41.36 -30.01
N LEU A 316 -3.93 -40.69 -28.87
CA LEU A 316 -2.67 -40.71 -28.10
C LEU A 316 -2.52 -41.95 -27.22
N ARG A 317 -3.61 -42.56 -26.75
CA ARG A 317 -3.59 -43.78 -25.93
C ARG A 317 -2.75 -44.93 -26.53
N PRO A 318 -3.03 -45.42 -27.75
CA PRO A 318 -2.24 -46.52 -28.35
C PRO A 318 -0.78 -46.11 -28.63
N PHE A 319 -0.50 -44.82 -28.82
CA PHE A 319 0.86 -44.31 -28.92
C PHE A 319 1.61 -44.45 -27.58
N PHE A 320 1.01 -43.99 -26.47
CA PHE A 320 1.63 -44.07 -25.15
C PHE A 320 1.72 -45.50 -24.61
N ASP A 321 0.79 -46.40 -24.96
CA ASP A 321 0.87 -47.81 -24.59
C ASP A 321 2.19 -48.45 -25.07
N ARG A 322 2.62 -48.12 -26.30
CA ARG A 322 3.83 -48.70 -26.89
C ARG A 322 5.11 -48.01 -26.45
N VAL A 323 5.04 -46.71 -26.20
CA VAL A 323 6.13 -45.99 -25.50
C VAL A 323 6.33 -46.58 -24.12
N ALA A 324 5.25 -46.80 -23.36
CA ALA A 324 5.30 -47.43 -22.05
C ALA A 324 5.88 -48.85 -22.10
N GLU A 325 5.44 -49.70 -23.05
CA GLU A 325 5.97 -51.06 -23.20
C GLU A 325 7.49 -51.06 -23.43
N SER A 326 7.99 -50.19 -24.31
CA SER A 326 9.43 -50.06 -24.56
C SER A 326 10.21 -49.61 -23.33
N LEU A 327 9.69 -48.61 -22.59
CA LEU A 327 10.34 -48.08 -21.39
C LEU A 327 10.28 -49.05 -20.19
N LEU A 328 9.18 -49.79 -20.04
CA LEU A 328 9.05 -50.84 -19.04
C LEU A 328 9.98 -52.02 -19.33
N ALA A 329 10.14 -52.40 -20.60
CA ALA A 329 11.12 -53.41 -20.99
C ALA A 329 12.55 -52.96 -20.64
N HIS A 330 12.90 -51.70 -20.93
CA HIS A 330 14.20 -51.13 -20.59
C HIS A 330 14.46 -51.11 -19.07
N GLU A 331 13.49 -50.71 -18.26
CA GLU A 331 13.61 -50.70 -16.78
C GLU A 331 13.73 -52.10 -16.17
N ASN A 332 13.20 -53.13 -16.83
CA ASN A 332 13.23 -54.50 -16.36
C ASN A 332 14.39 -55.33 -16.94
N GLU A 333 15.13 -54.82 -17.93
CA GLU A 333 16.20 -55.54 -18.64
C GLU A 333 17.31 -56.05 -17.70
N HIS A 334 17.59 -55.31 -16.62
CA HIS A 334 18.67 -55.61 -15.66
C HIS A 334 18.17 -55.98 -14.25
N ARG A 335 16.86 -56.27 -14.10
CA ARG A 335 16.23 -56.59 -12.80
C ARG A 335 15.86 -58.08 -12.73
N GLN A 336 16.83 -58.94 -12.44
CA GLN A 336 16.57 -60.37 -12.21
C GLN A 336 16.01 -60.66 -10.80
N ASP A 337 16.37 -59.86 -9.79
CA ASP A 337 16.02 -60.10 -8.37
C ASP A 337 15.07 -59.05 -7.74
N GLU A 338 14.70 -58.00 -8.47
CA GLU A 338 13.75 -56.96 -8.00
C GLU A 338 12.34 -57.17 -8.54
N VAL A 339 11.32 -56.63 -7.85
CA VAL A 339 9.93 -56.64 -8.33
C VAL A 339 9.86 -55.88 -9.67
N PRO A 340 9.38 -56.52 -10.76
CA PRO A 340 9.34 -55.88 -12.07
C PRO A 340 8.35 -54.72 -12.08
N VAL A 341 8.69 -53.66 -12.81
CA VAL A 341 7.81 -52.52 -13.03
C VAL A 341 6.84 -52.91 -14.15
N GLN A 342 5.55 -52.97 -13.83
CA GLN A 342 4.50 -53.43 -14.76
C GLN A 342 3.35 -52.44 -14.92
N ALA A 343 3.48 -51.27 -14.30
CA ALA A 343 2.48 -50.22 -14.32
C ALA A 343 3.10 -48.92 -14.81
N PHE A 344 2.26 -48.05 -15.40
CA PHE A 344 2.65 -46.69 -15.70
C PHE A 344 1.53 -45.70 -15.39
N TRP A 345 1.90 -44.44 -15.26
CA TRP A 345 0.98 -43.33 -15.10
C TRP A 345 1.16 -42.37 -16.28
N VAL A 346 0.06 -42.01 -16.92
CA VAL A 346 -0.01 -40.97 -17.96
C VAL A 346 -1.37 -40.29 -17.88
N ASP A 347 -1.42 -38.99 -18.15
CA ASP A 347 -2.62 -38.18 -17.92
C ASP A 347 -3.84 -38.64 -18.77
N VAL A 348 -3.66 -39.02 -20.04
CA VAL A 348 -4.71 -39.47 -20.98
C VAL A 348 -5.50 -40.71 -20.52
N TYR A 349 -4.96 -41.44 -19.54
CA TYR A 349 -5.59 -42.59 -18.91
C TYR A 349 -5.96 -42.33 -17.45
N CYS A 350 -5.08 -41.67 -16.71
CA CYS A 350 -5.19 -41.58 -15.25
C CYS A 350 -6.05 -40.41 -14.78
N VAL A 351 -6.22 -39.36 -15.58
CA VAL A 351 -7.09 -38.22 -15.26
C VAL A 351 -8.54 -38.55 -15.68
N SER A 352 -9.48 -38.42 -14.74
CA SER A 352 -10.90 -38.65 -15.03
C SER A 352 -11.51 -37.56 -15.89
N HIS A 353 -12.26 -37.93 -16.93
CA HIS A 353 -13.13 -37.01 -17.68
C HIS A 353 -14.62 -37.20 -17.33
N ALA A 354 -14.92 -37.97 -16.28
CA ALA A 354 -16.29 -38.28 -15.88
C ALA A 354 -17.01 -37.09 -15.23
N SER A 355 -16.27 -36.23 -14.52
CA SER A 355 -16.77 -34.97 -13.95
C SER A 355 -15.61 -34.00 -13.77
N ASP A 356 -15.90 -32.70 -13.78
CA ASP A 356 -14.89 -31.66 -13.56
C ASP A 356 -14.24 -31.77 -12.18
N GLU A 357 -15.00 -32.09 -11.13
CA GLU A 357 -14.46 -32.24 -9.78
C GLU A 357 -13.44 -33.39 -9.67
N GLU A 358 -13.71 -34.53 -10.32
CA GLU A 358 -12.76 -35.64 -10.35
C GLU A 358 -11.52 -35.30 -11.17
N ARG A 359 -11.70 -34.62 -12.31
CA ARG A 359 -10.61 -34.16 -13.17
C ARG A 359 -9.66 -33.25 -12.41
N THR A 360 -10.21 -32.20 -11.79
CA THR A 360 -9.47 -31.23 -10.98
C THR A 360 -8.72 -31.91 -9.85
N ARG A 361 -9.37 -32.84 -9.14
CA ARG A 361 -8.72 -33.61 -8.06
C ARG A 361 -7.57 -34.47 -8.56
N ASP A 362 -7.73 -35.16 -9.70
CA ASP A 362 -6.66 -35.99 -10.26
C ASP A 362 -5.46 -35.13 -10.69
N VAL A 363 -5.73 -33.98 -11.34
CA VAL A 363 -4.70 -33.00 -11.75
C VAL A 363 -3.93 -32.46 -10.55
N HIS A 364 -4.63 -32.08 -9.47
CA HIS A 364 -3.98 -31.54 -8.26
C HIS A 364 -3.13 -32.55 -7.49
N THR A 365 -3.20 -33.84 -7.84
CA THR A 365 -2.38 -34.92 -7.24
C THR A 365 -1.23 -35.39 -8.12
N ILE A 366 -0.99 -34.76 -9.28
CA ILE A 366 0.08 -35.14 -10.22
C ILE A 366 1.45 -35.14 -9.54
N CYS A 367 1.77 -34.10 -8.76
CA CYS A 367 3.03 -34.00 -8.03
C CYS A 367 3.25 -35.17 -7.05
N ASP A 368 2.19 -35.70 -6.44
CA ASP A 368 2.29 -36.84 -5.53
C ASP A 368 2.45 -38.15 -6.32
N ALA A 369 1.85 -38.25 -7.51
CA ALA A 369 2.09 -39.34 -8.45
C ALA A 369 3.55 -39.35 -8.96
N VAL A 370 4.20 -38.19 -9.13
CA VAL A 370 5.63 -38.14 -9.46
C VAL A 370 6.49 -38.65 -8.32
N ARG A 371 6.25 -38.20 -7.09
CA ARG A 371 7.04 -38.62 -5.91
C ARG A 371 7.07 -40.13 -5.72
N CYS A 372 5.91 -40.77 -5.93
CA CYS A 372 5.74 -42.21 -5.76
C CYS A 372 6.22 -43.03 -6.97
N ALA A 373 6.54 -42.38 -8.09
CA ALA A 373 7.05 -43.06 -9.28
C ALA A 373 8.48 -43.57 -9.05
N LYS A 374 8.78 -44.71 -9.67
CA LYS A 374 10.14 -45.28 -9.68
C LYS A 374 11.05 -44.47 -10.61
N ARG A 375 10.53 -44.05 -11.76
CA ARG A 375 11.22 -43.25 -12.78
C ARG A 375 10.24 -42.29 -13.46
N VAL A 376 10.72 -41.13 -13.89
CA VAL A 376 9.96 -40.15 -14.67
C VAL A 376 10.58 -40.02 -16.05
N TYR A 377 9.78 -40.26 -17.09
CA TYR A 377 10.19 -40.16 -18.49
C TYR A 377 9.49 -38.97 -19.15
N VAL A 378 10.27 -38.02 -19.65
CA VAL A 378 9.81 -36.91 -20.49
C VAL A 378 9.77 -37.37 -21.94
N VAL A 379 8.58 -37.44 -22.53
CA VAL A 379 8.37 -37.90 -23.90
C VAL A 379 8.25 -36.70 -24.83
N LEU A 380 9.22 -36.54 -25.72
CA LEU A 380 9.28 -35.47 -26.72
C LEU A 380 9.16 -36.04 -28.14
N PRO A 381 8.67 -35.26 -29.13
CA PRO A 381 8.61 -35.72 -30.52
C PRO A 381 10.00 -35.98 -31.12
N ASN A 382 10.94 -35.05 -30.88
CA ASN A 382 12.32 -35.06 -31.39
C ASN A 382 13.24 -34.22 -30.47
N ASP A 383 14.51 -34.09 -30.83
CA ASP A 383 15.54 -33.35 -30.06
C ASP A 383 15.57 -31.83 -30.31
N ASP A 384 14.55 -31.28 -30.96
CA ASP A 384 14.46 -29.84 -31.22
C ASP A 384 14.36 -29.05 -29.89
N PRO A 385 15.21 -28.04 -29.67
CA PRO A 385 15.10 -27.13 -28.53
C PRO A 385 13.70 -26.52 -28.34
N GLU A 386 12.96 -26.27 -29.41
CA GLU A 386 11.59 -25.73 -29.31
C GLU A 386 10.64 -26.70 -28.60
N HIS A 387 10.72 -28.00 -28.87
CA HIS A 387 9.91 -29.00 -28.19
C HIS A 387 10.23 -29.13 -26.71
N LYS A 388 11.51 -28.98 -26.33
CA LYS A 388 11.94 -28.93 -24.93
C LYS A 388 11.35 -27.72 -24.21
N ARG A 389 11.43 -26.54 -24.84
CA ARG A 389 10.86 -25.29 -24.32
C ARG A 389 9.34 -25.32 -24.19
N MET A 390 8.64 -25.85 -25.20
CA MET A 390 7.17 -26.00 -25.16
C MET A 390 6.71 -26.93 -24.04
N TRP A 391 7.50 -27.96 -23.70
CA TRP A 391 7.24 -28.78 -22.52
C TRP A 391 7.56 -28.02 -21.22
N GLY A 392 8.70 -27.32 -21.17
CA GLY A 392 9.11 -26.53 -20.01
C GLY A 392 8.16 -25.38 -19.65
N ALA A 393 7.39 -24.86 -20.62
CA ALA A 393 6.46 -23.76 -20.42
C ALA A 393 5.24 -24.09 -19.54
N ARG A 394 4.95 -25.37 -19.27
CA ARG A 394 3.77 -25.80 -18.50
C ARG A 394 3.98 -25.62 -16.99
N ILE A 395 2.94 -25.18 -16.27
CA ILE A 395 2.97 -24.99 -14.80
C ILE A 395 3.46 -26.27 -14.07
N TRP A 396 2.92 -27.44 -14.41
CA TRP A 396 3.19 -28.69 -13.70
C TRP A 396 4.57 -29.30 -14.00
N THR A 397 5.24 -28.95 -15.10
CA THR A 397 6.50 -29.62 -15.47
C THR A 397 7.64 -29.23 -14.53
N LEU A 398 7.68 -28.01 -14.03
CA LEU A 398 8.69 -27.60 -13.05
C LEU A 398 8.60 -28.44 -11.75
N PRO A 399 7.44 -28.55 -11.07
CA PRO A 399 7.29 -29.45 -9.93
C PRO A 399 7.56 -30.91 -10.26
N GLU A 400 7.14 -31.41 -11.42
CA GLU A 400 7.43 -32.79 -11.84
C GLU A 400 8.94 -33.07 -11.88
N VAL A 401 9.73 -32.12 -12.39
CA VAL A 401 11.20 -32.26 -12.47
C VAL A 401 11.86 -32.16 -11.11
N LEU A 402 11.53 -31.12 -10.34
CA LEU A 402 12.13 -30.89 -9.02
C LEU A 402 11.86 -32.06 -8.07
N LEU A 403 10.66 -32.67 -8.15
CA LEU A 403 10.29 -33.81 -7.31
C LEU A 403 10.81 -35.16 -7.82
N ALA A 404 11.08 -35.27 -9.12
CA ALA A 404 11.73 -36.46 -9.69
C ALA A 404 13.21 -36.52 -9.33
N ALA A 405 13.88 -35.38 -9.18
CA ALA A 405 15.31 -35.27 -8.88
C ALA A 405 16.17 -36.17 -9.79
N ASP A 406 16.86 -37.17 -9.24
CA ASP A 406 17.72 -38.14 -9.94
C ASP A 406 16.96 -39.21 -10.75
N LYS A 407 15.62 -39.21 -10.69
CA LYS A 407 14.76 -40.18 -11.37
C LYS A 407 14.33 -39.72 -12.77
N ILE A 408 14.77 -38.55 -13.24
CA ILE A 408 14.32 -38.02 -14.52
C ILE A 408 15.15 -38.54 -15.69
N ARG A 409 14.46 -38.86 -16.78
CA ARG A 409 15.03 -39.23 -18.08
C ARG A 409 14.15 -38.65 -19.17
N TYR A 410 14.69 -38.50 -20.38
CA TYR A 410 13.89 -38.09 -21.54
C TYR A 410 14.13 -39.01 -22.73
N CYS A 411 13.13 -39.12 -23.59
CA CYS A 411 13.18 -39.93 -24.80
C CYS A 411 12.42 -39.27 -25.94
N PHE A 412 12.75 -39.67 -27.16
CA PHE A 412 12.11 -39.21 -28.38
C PHE A 412 11.19 -40.28 -28.93
N SER A 413 9.94 -39.93 -29.15
CA SER A 413 8.97 -40.76 -29.84
C SER A 413 7.91 -39.86 -30.47
N SER A 414 7.66 -40.07 -31.76
CA SER A 414 6.64 -39.32 -32.49
C SER A 414 5.48 -40.25 -32.85
N PRO A 415 4.22 -39.82 -32.64
CA PRO A 415 3.06 -40.57 -33.08
C PRO A 415 2.98 -40.53 -34.62
N PRO A 416 2.57 -41.62 -35.29
CA PRO A 416 2.58 -41.72 -36.75
C PRO A 416 1.75 -40.63 -37.42
N ALA A 417 2.10 -40.28 -38.66
CA ALA A 417 1.32 -39.35 -39.47
C ALA A 417 -0.08 -39.93 -39.76
N ALA A 418 -1.05 -39.07 -40.06
CA ALA A 418 -2.41 -39.51 -40.37
C ALA A 418 -2.42 -40.46 -41.58
N GLY A 419 -2.77 -41.73 -41.35
CA GLY A 419 -2.80 -42.78 -42.38
C GLY A 419 -1.59 -43.72 -42.40
N GLU A 420 -0.56 -43.48 -41.58
CA GLU A 420 0.57 -44.40 -41.44
C GLU A 420 0.31 -45.46 -40.36
N GLY A 421 0.74 -46.68 -40.67
CA GLY A 421 0.73 -47.79 -39.73
C GLY A 421 1.70 -47.55 -38.59
N TYR A 422 1.32 -48.04 -37.43
CA TYR A 422 2.07 -47.94 -36.19
C TYR A 422 3.36 -48.83 -36.18
N ASP A 423 3.70 -49.51 -37.29
CA ASP A 423 4.81 -50.48 -37.40
C ASP A 423 6.23 -49.87 -37.43
N GLY A 424 6.37 -48.55 -37.63
CA GLY A 424 7.67 -47.86 -37.72
C GLY A 424 8.09 -47.05 -36.48
N GLN A 425 7.34 -47.13 -35.39
CA GLN A 425 7.57 -46.27 -34.22
C GLN A 425 8.77 -46.76 -33.39
N VAL A 426 9.88 -46.02 -33.43
CA VAL A 426 11.07 -46.29 -32.61
C VAL A 426 11.14 -45.28 -31.48
N THR A 427 11.02 -45.76 -30.24
CA THR A 427 11.34 -44.96 -29.06
C THR A 427 12.87 -44.93 -28.93
N SER A 428 13.45 -43.73 -28.88
CA SER A 428 14.89 -43.61 -28.68
C SER A 428 15.31 -44.15 -27.31
N ARG A 429 16.59 -44.53 -27.18
CA ARG A 429 17.12 -44.89 -25.85
C ARG A 429 16.94 -43.70 -24.90
N PRO A 430 16.51 -43.93 -23.65
CA PRO A 430 16.38 -42.85 -22.69
C PRO A 430 17.72 -42.20 -22.40
N HIS A 431 17.71 -40.87 -22.35
CA HIS A 431 18.87 -40.06 -22.02
C HIS A 431 18.74 -39.60 -20.56
N GLU A 432 19.85 -39.67 -19.82
CA GLU A 432 19.94 -39.19 -18.44
C GLU A 432 20.25 -37.69 -18.45
N LEU A 433 19.65 -36.94 -17.52
CA LEU A 433 19.84 -35.50 -17.37
C LEU A 433 20.00 -35.17 -15.90
N THR A 434 20.87 -34.21 -15.62
CA THR A 434 20.89 -33.55 -14.31
C THR A 434 19.88 -32.40 -14.29
N LEU A 435 19.54 -31.90 -13.09
CA LEU A 435 18.67 -30.73 -12.96
C LEU A 435 19.30 -29.47 -13.60
N THR A 436 20.63 -29.37 -13.61
CA THR A 436 21.35 -28.26 -14.26
C THR A 436 21.21 -28.32 -15.78
N ASP A 437 21.34 -29.52 -16.37
CA ASP A 437 21.13 -29.69 -17.82
C ASP A 437 19.68 -29.35 -18.23
N MET A 438 18.71 -29.63 -17.34
CA MET A 438 17.32 -29.25 -17.52
C MET A 438 17.13 -27.73 -17.50
N LEU A 439 17.81 -27.01 -16.60
CA LEU A 439 17.79 -25.54 -16.59
C LEU A 439 18.26 -25.01 -17.95
N GLU A 440 19.43 -25.41 -18.42
CA GLU A 440 19.99 -24.88 -19.67
C GLU A 440 19.18 -25.25 -20.91
N SER A 441 18.64 -26.47 -20.97
CA SER A 441 18.00 -27.01 -22.18
C SER A 441 16.48 -26.76 -22.26
N PHE A 442 15.77 -26.81 -21.13
CA PHE A 442 14.30 -26.75 -21.09
C PHE A 442 13.78 -25.40 -20.59
N TRP A 443 14.54 -24.76 -19.70
CA TRP A 443 14.27 -23.42 -19.21
C TRP A 443 15.49 -22.53 -19.40
N PRO A 444 16.03 -22.43 -20.63
CA PRO A 444 17.08 -21.46 -20.87
C PRO A 444 16.54 -20.15 -20.32
N GLY A 445 17.24 -19.59 -19.33
CA GLY A 445 16.82 -18.32 -18.78
C GLY A 445 16.58 -17.36 -19.94
N SER A 446 15.84 -16.28 -19.71
CA SER A 446 16.08 -15.08 -20.49
C SER A 446 17.51 -14.58 -20.20
N SER A 447 18.51 -15.40 -20.56
CA SER A 447 19.92 -15.06 -20.53
C SER A 447 20.05 -13.85 -21.45
N PRO A 448 20.71 -12.78 -21.00
CA PRO A 448 20.84 -11.57 -21.77
C PRO A 448 21.67 -11.69 -23.06
N GLU A 449 21.95 -12.88 -23.60
CA GLU A 449 22.68 -13.02 -24.88
C GLU A 449 21.92 -12.47 -26.10
N SER A 450 20.64 -12.12 -25.95
CA SER A 450 19.90 -11.31 -26.94
C SER A 450 20.17 -9.80 -26.85
N TRP A 451 20.81 -9.33 -25.78
CA TRP A 451 21.30 -7.96 -25.61
C TRP A 451 22.76 -7.92 -26.06
N LYS A 452 22.99 -8.21 -27.33
CA LYS A 452 24.31 -8.05 -27.93
C LYS A 452 24.71 -6.58 -27.84
N ASP A 453 25.78 -6.32 -27.09
CA ASP A 453 26.95 -5.42 -27.29
C ASP A 453 26.80 -4.04 -27.98
N ASP A 454 25.63 -3.64 -28.43
CA ASP A 454 25.39 -2.35 -29.07
C ASP A 454 24.63 -1.45 -28.08
N ASP A 455 25.42 -0.57 -27.45
CA ASP A 455 25.11 0.58 -26.60
C ASP A 455 24.96 0.38 -25.07
N ASP A 456 25.67 1.24 -24.34
CA ASP A 456 25.80 1.40 -22.88
C ASP A 456 24.49 1.81 -22.17
N ASP A 457 23.40 1.07 -22.34
CA ASP A 457 22.14 1.39 -21.65
C ASP A 457 22.21 0.96 -20.17
N GLU A 458 22.51 1.94 -19.30
CA GLU A 458 22.49 1.80 -17.83
C GLU A 458 21.15 1.25 -17.29
N LYS A 459 20.10 1.28 -18.11
CA LYS A 459 18.78 0.69 -17.85
C LYS A 459 18.82 -0.85 -17.81
N ASP A 460 19.59 -1.49 -18.68
CA ASP A 460 19.62 -2.95 -18.79
C ASP A 460 20.39 -3.59 -17.64
N ARG A 461 21.50 -2.97 -17.21
CA ARG A 461 22.23 -3.37 -15.99
C ARG A 461 21.39 -3.24 -14.71
N ARG A 462 20.43 -2.30 -14.67
CA ARG A 462 19.52 -2.15 -13.51
C ARG A 462 18.45 -3.24 -13.48
N LEU A 463 17.92 -3.63 -14.64
CA LEU A 463 16.93 -4.71 -14.74
C LEU A 463 17.56 -6.06 -14.38
N GLU A 464 18.79 -6.32 -14.81
CA GLU A 464 19.54 -7.54 -14.46
C GLU A 464 19.85 -7.62 -12.95
N GLN A 465 20.09 -6.50 -12.28
CA GLN A 465 20.27 -6.46 -10.82
C GLN A 465 18.96 -6.63 -10.02
N GLN A 466 17.81 -6.50 -10.66
CA GLN A 466 16.49 -6.49 -10.01
C GLN A 466 15.80 -7.86 -10.04
N HIS A 467 15.97 -8.62 -11.11
CA HIS A 467 15.30 -9.90 -11.32
C HIS A 467 16.10 -11.07 -10.73
N GLU A 468 15.45 -11.92 -9.95
CA GLU A 468 16.06 -13.13 -9.39
C GLU A 468 15.75 -14.35 -10.26
N GLU A 469 16.76 -15.17 -10.56
CA GLU A 469 16.57 -16.42 -11.32
C GLU A 469 15.92 -17.51 -10.44
N ALA A 470 14.61 -17.39 -10.23
CA ALA A 470 13.85 -18.22 -9.30
C ALA A 470 13.99 -19.73 -9.57
N ILE A 471 14.06 -20.14 -10.84
CA ILE A 471 14.22 -21.54 -11.24
C ILE A 471 15.60 -22.07 -10.86
N GLY A 472 16.66 -21.28 -11.07
CA GLY A 472 18.02 -21.63 -10.70
C GLY A 472 18.15 -21.83 -9.19
N HIS A 473 17.56 -20.95 -8.39
CA HIS A 473 17.50 -21.08 -6.92
C HIS A 473 16.78 -22.36 -6.48
N LEU A 474 15.65 -22.71 -7.11
CA LEU A 474 14.93 -23.96 -6.83
C LEU A 474 15.76 -25.18 -7.22
N ILE A 475 16.40 -25.18 -8.38
CA ILE A 475 17.24 -26.30 -8.83
C ILE A 475 18.41 -26.51 -7.88
N ASN A 476 19.06 -25.44 -7.45
CA ASN A 476 20.13 -25.51 -6.44
C ASN A 476 19.64 -26.03 -5.08
N HIS A 477 18.38 -25.79 -4.74
CA HIS A 477 17.74 -26.37 -3.55
C HIS A 477 17.54 -27.88 -3.67
N TYR A 478 16.95 -28.33 -4.77
CA TYR A 478 16.63 -29.74 -4.98
C TYR A 478 17.85 -30.59 -5.36
N SER A 479 18.93 -29.98 -5.87
CA SER A 479 20.22 -30.63 -6.08
C SER A 479 21.10 -30.70 -4.81
N ASN A 480 20.62 -30.15 -3.68
CA ASN A 480 21.37 -29.99 -2.41
C ASN A 480 22.62 -29.09 -2.50
N SER A 481 22.75 -28.25 -3.53
CA SER A 481 23.85 -27.27 -3.63
C SER A 481 23.67 -26.12 -2.64
N THR A 482 22.43 -25.62 -2.46
CA THR A 482 22.11 -24.52 -1.54
C THR A 482 20.78 -24.78 -0.81
N LYS A 483 20.72 -24.63 0.50
CA LYS A 483 19.46 -24.81 1.23
C LYS A 483 18.71 -23.49 1.38
N LEU A 484 17.61 -23.33 0.64
CA LEU A 484 16.68 -22.21 0.81
C LEU A 484 15.91 -22.33 2.12
N SER A 485 15.57 -21.18 2.73
CA SER A 485 14.58 -21.12 3.81
C SER A 485 13.19 -21.45 3.28
N GLU A 486 12.25 -21.84 4.15
CA GLU A 486 10.86 -22.14 3.75
C GLU A 486 10.21 -20.94 3.04
N LEU A 487 10.51 -19.73 3.49
CA LEU A 487 10.01 -18.51 2.88
C LEU A 487 10.58 -18.30 1.47
N GLN A 488 11.90 -18.44 1.30
CA GLN A 488 12.56 -18.33 -0.01
C GLN A 488 12.09 -19.42 -0.98
N LEU A 489 11.96 -20.66 -0.48
CA LEU A 489 11.44 -21.78 -1.27
C LEU A 489 10.03 -21.47 -1.77
N PHE A 490 9.15 -20.96 -0.89
CA PHE A 490 7.78 -20.58 -1.25
C PHE A 490 7.77 -19.45 -2.28
N THR A 491 8.53 -18.36 -2.06
CA THR A 491 8.54 -17.22 -2.98
C THR A 491 9.09 -17.58 -4.35
N CYS A 492 10.22 -18.31 -4.42
CA CYS A 492 10.80 -18.73 -5.68
C CYS A 492 9.89 -19.72 -6.42
N ALA A 493 9.23 -20.65 -5.69
CA ALA A 493 8.25 -21.56 -6.28
C ALA A 493 7.08 -20.81 -6.91
N VAL A 494 6.49 -19.85 -6.19
CA VAL A 494 5.34 -19.08 -6.69
C VAL A 494 5.72 -18.23 -7.88
N GLN A 495 6.86 -17.51 -7.83
CA GLN A 495 7.38 -16.72 -8.95
C GLN A 495 7.56 -17.57 -10.21
N ALA A 496 8.31 -18.66 -10.11
CA ALA A 496 8.60 -19.54 -11.25
C ALA A 496 7.32 -20.15 -11.85
N LEU A 497 6.33 -20.50 -11.01
CA LEU A 497 5.06 -21.04 -11.49
C LEU A 497 4.15 -19.96 -12.09
N ALA A 498 4.17 -18.73 -11.56
CA ALA A 498 3.35 -17.61 -12.03
C ALA A 498 3.81 -17.10 -13.40
N GLU A 499 5.12 -17.11 -13.67
CA GLU A 499 5.68 -16.84 -15.00
C GLU A 499 5.18 -17.84 -16.06
N ARG A 500 4.95 -19.10 -15.66
CA ARG A 500 4.49 -20.18 -16.55
C ARG A 500 2.97 -20.21 -16.76
N ALA A 501 2.20 -19.55 -15.91
CA ALA A 501 0.74 -19.65 -15.92
C ALA A 501 0.07 -18.94 -17.11
N GLU A 502 0.74 -17.98 -17.77
CA GLU A 502 0.19 -17.23 -18.92
C GLU A 502 0.80 -17.65 -20.27
N GLY A 503 1.57 -18.73 -20.32
CA GLY A 503 2.17 -19.21 -21.57
C GLY A 503 1.11 -19.55 -22.62
N LYS A 504 1.41 -19.32 -23.92
CA LYS A 504 0.51 -19.56 -25.06
C LYS A 504 -0.04 -21.00 -25.18
N SER A 505 0.50 -21.95 -24.40
CA SER A 505 0.17 -23.38 -24.46
C SER A 505 -0.74 -23.87 -23.32
N THR A 506 -1.33 -22.98 -22.51
CA THR A 506 -2.15 -23.34 -21.34
C THR A 506 -3.61 -23.70 -21.67
N GLU A 507 -3.85 -24.41 -22.78
CA GLU A 507 -5.18 -24.99 -23.02
C GLU A 507 -5.59 -25.91 -21.85
N GLY A 508 -6.48 -25.41 -20.98
CA GLY A 508 -7.11 -26.17 -19.91
C GLY A 508 -6.61 -25.94 -18.48
N TYR A 509 -5.66 -25.03 -18.22
CA TYR A 509 -5.21 -24.70 -16.85
C TYR A 509 -5.53 -23.25 -16.49
N THR A 510 -6.14 -23.05 -15.33
CA THR A 510 -6.53 -21.72 -14.82
C THR A 510 -5.43 -21.15 -13.93
N THR A 511 -5.41 -19.84 -13.70
CA THR A 511 -4.48 -19.22 -12.72
C THR A 511 -4.72 -19.72 -11.29
N THR A 512 -5.88 -20.34 -11.00
CA THR A 512 -6.15 -21.01 -9.72
C THR A 512 -5.33 -22.31 -9.54
N ASP A 513 -4.92 -22.96 -10.64
CA ASP A 513 -4.10 -24.17 -10.60
C ASP A 513 -2.66 -23.91 -10.12
N LEU A 514 -2.23 -22.64 -10.16
CA LEU A 514 -0.95 -22.17 -9.63
C LEU A 514 -0.74 -22.60 -8.18
N ALA A 515 -1.73 -22.38 -7.32
CA ALA A 515 -1.64 -22.69 -5.90
C ALA A 515 -1.54 -24.20 -5.66
N TYR A 516 -2.25 -25.00 -6.44
CA TYR A 516 -2.22 -26.46 -6.28
C TYR A 516 -0.93 -27.07 -6.83
N ALA A 517 -0.33 -26.47 -7.87
CA ALA A 517 1.01 -26.81 -8.32
C ALA A 517 2.08 -26.45 -7.28
N ALA A 518 2.03 -25.23 -6.73
CA ALA A 518 2.93 -24.77 -5.68
C ALA A 518 2.81 -25.60 -4.40
N MET A 519 1.59 -25.96 -4.02
CA MET A 519 1.30 -26.89 -2.92
C MET A 519 2.06 -28.21 -3.10
N GLY A 520 2.23 -28.66 -4.35
CA GLY A 520 3.03 -29.81 -4.71
C GLY A 520 4.49 -29.72 -4.27
N LEU A 521 5.07 -28.55 -3.99
CA LEU A 521 6.45 -28.37 -3.51
C LEU A 521 6.56 -28.16 -1.98
N LEU A 522 5.42 -28.00 -1.29
CA LEU A 522 5.35 -27.67 0.13
C LEU A 522 4.93 -28.88 0.99
N ALA A 523 4.91 -28.69 2.31
CA ALA A 523 4.58 -29.75 3.27
C ALA A 523 3.07 -29.97 3.42
N TYR A 524 2.30 -28.90 3.61
CA TYR A 524 0.86 -28.98 3.87
C TYR A 524 0.02 -28.82 2.60
N ARG A 525 -1.17 -29.43 2.63
CA ARG A 525 -2.12 -29.46 1.51
C ARG A 525 -3.39 -28.68 1.86
N ILE A 526 -3.93 -27.99 0.86
CA ILE A 526 -5.21 -27.29 0.92
C ILE A 526 -6.27 -28.04 0.11
N ILE A 527 -7.53 -28.00 0.56
CA ILE A 527 -8.66 -28.60 -0.16
C ILE A 527 -9.08 -27.67 -1.29
N PRO A 528 -9.18 -28.10 -2.55
CA PRO A 528 -9.56 -27.22 -3.64
C PRO A 528 -10.91 -26.52 -3.42
N ASN A 529 -10.94 -25.21 -3.65
CA ASN A 529 -12.17 -24.41 -3.61
C ASN A 529 -12.35 -23.72 -4.97
N ALA A 530 -13.43 -24.08 -5.68
CA ALA A 530 -13.71 -23.57 -7.02
C ALA A 530 -14.10 -22.08 -7.05
N SER A 531 -14.46 -21.51 -5.88
CA SER A 531 -14.79 -20.09 -5.76
C SER A 531 -13.58 -19.19 -5.51
N ASP A 532 -12.37 -19.76 -5.31
CA ASP A 532 -11.17 -18.98 -5.01
C ASP A 532 -10.56 -18.40 -6.28
N ASN A 533 -10.12 -17.14 -6.20
CA ASN A 533 -9.20 -16.59 -7.20
C ASN A 533 -7.75 -17.06 -6.93
N ALA A 534 -6.85 -16.82 -7.88
CA ALA A 534 -5.45 -17.25 -7.79
C ALA A 534 -4.78 -16.73 -6.50
N PHE A 535 -4.99 -15.46 -6.15
CA PHE A 535 -4.47 -14.86 -4.92
C PHE A 535 -5.02 -15.52 -3.66
N GLN A 536 -6.34 -15.70 -3.56
CA GLN A 536 -7.00 -16.34 -2.42
C GLN A 536 -6.47 -17.76 -2.22
N ALA A 537 -6.28 -18.51 -3.30
CA ALA A 537 -5.74 -19.86 -3.24
C ALA A 537 -4.28 -19.88 -2.74
N ILE A 538 -3.41 -18.99 -3.24
CA ILE A 538 -2.01 -18.86 -2.79
C ILE A 538 -1.93 -18.34 -1.34
N ALA A 539 -2.72 -17.34 -1.00
CA ALA A 539 -2.78 -16.79 0.35
C ALA A 539 -3.23 -17.86 1.34
N ARG A 540 -4.26 -18.65 0.99
CA ARG A 540 -4.72 -19.77 1.80
C ARG A 540 -3.63 -20.85 1.94
N LEU A 541 -2.91 -21.16 0.87
CA LEU A 541 -1.77 -22.07 0.92
C LEU A 541 -0.67 -21.58 1.87
N SER A 542 -0.39 -20.27 1.86
CA SER A 542 0.58 -19.64 2.74
C SER A 542 0.15 -19.66 4.21
N LEU A 543 -1.13 -19.41 4.51
CA LEU A 543 -1.66 -19.46 5.87
C LEU A 543 -1.56 -20.88 6.45
N VAL A 544 -1.81 -21.89 5.60
CA VAL A 544 -1.80 -23.30 6.02
C VAL A 544 -0.38 -23.86 6.22
N ASN A 545 0.60 -23.38 5.44
CA ASN A 545 1.99 -23.82 5.58
C ASN A 545 2.79 -23.02 6.62
N ASP A 546 2.18 -22.04 7.30
CA ASP A 546 2.85 -21.05 8.16
C ASP A 546 4.17 -20.57 7.54
N SER A 547 4.09 -20.03 6.31
CA SER A 547 5.24 -19.59 5.52
C SER A 547 5.92 -18.35 6.09
N ASN A 548 6.28 -18.34 7.38
CA ASN A 548 6.99 -17.28 8.09
C ASN A 548 6.37 -15.88 7.90
N ARG A 549 5.03 -15.78 7.97
CA ARG A 549 4.26 -14.53 7.78
C ARG A 549 4.49 -13.87 6.41
N LEU A 550 4.39 -14.67 5.36
CA LEU A 550 4.56 -14.23 3.97
C LEU A 550 3.61 -13.08 3.61
N LEU A 551 2.33 -13.17 3.97
CA LEU A 551 1.30 -12.20 3.55
C LEU A 551 1.52 -10.82 4.20
N GLU A 552 1.96 -10.80 5.45
CA GLU A 552 2.31 -9.61 6.21
C GLU A 552 3.51 -8.89 5.56
N ARG A 553 4.52 -9.67 5.15
CA ARG A 553 5.70 -9.15 4.44
C ARG A 553 5.32 -8.65 3.04
N LEU A 554 4.45 -9.38 2.35
CA LEU A 554 3.91 -9.01 1.04
C LEU A 554 3.15 -7.67 1.09
N ALA A 555 2.41 -7.42 2.18
CA ALA A 555 1.76 -6.12 2.42
C ALA A 555 2.76 -4.97 2.50
N CYS A 556 3.94 -5.22 3.06
CA CYS A 556 5.03 -4.24 3.21
C CYS A 556 5.93 -4.10 1.97
N LEU A 557 5.83 -5.00 1.00
CA LEU A 557 6.64 -5.03 -0.22
C LEU A 557 6.18 -3.96 -1.22
N TRP A 558 7.09 -3.22 -1.85
CA TRP A 558 6.74 -2.26 -2.91
C TRP A 558 7.41 -2.63 -4.23
N PRO A 559 6.79 -3.52 -5.03
CA PRO A 559 7.43 -4.07 -6.24
C PRO A 559 7.69 -2.98 -7.29
N HIS A 560 8.64 -3.24 -8.18
CA HIS A 560 8.85 -2.39 -9.35
C HIS A 560 7.62 -2.48 -10.27
N PRO A 561 7.15 -1.36 -10.85
CA PRO A 561 6.09 -1.42 -11.86
C PRO A 561 6.57 -2.28 -13.03
N ALA A 562 5.76 -3.24 -13.51
CA ALA A 562 6.20 -4.11 -14.60
C ALA A 562 6.65 -3.29 -15.81
N THR A 563 7.83 -3.64 -16.34
CA THR A 563 8.30 -3.21 -17.65
C THR A 563 7.42 -3.87 -18.70
N LYS A 564 6.26 -3.28 -19.02
CA LYS A 564 5.36 -3.83 -20.03
C LYS A 564 5.96 -3.60 -21.41
N ASN A 565 6.07 -4.66 -22.21
CA ASN A 565 6.25 -4.53 -23.65
C ASN A 565 5.02 -3.83 -24.24
N ASP A 566 5.22 -2.98 -25.26
CA ASP A 566 4.19 -2.10 -25.84
C ASP A 566 2.93 -2.82 -26.38
N GLN A 567 2.94 -4.15 -26.51
CA GLN A 567 1.81 -4.95 -26.99
C GLN A 567 0.86 -5.45 -25.87
N GLU A 568 1.23 -5.37 -24.59
CA GLU A 568 0.46 -5.94 -23.45
C GLU A 568 -0.17 -4.87 -22.54
N GLN A 569 -0.11 -3.59 -22.93
CA GLN A 569 -0.59 -2.46 -22.13
C GLN A 569 -2.12 -2.49 -21.86
N ASP A 570 -2.90 -3.23 -22.64
CA ASP A 570 -4.37 -3.28 -22.56
C ASP A 570 -4.94 -4.28 -21.51
N LEU A 571 -4.14 -5.21 -20.98
CA LEU A 571 -4.57 -6.20 -20.00
C LEU A 571 -4.13 -5.81 -18.59
N ILE A 572 -4.78 -4.79 -18.02
CA ILE A 572 -4.57 -4.38 -16.62
C ILE A 572 -5.32 -5.35 -15.71
N VAL A 573 -4.68 -6.45 -15.35
CA VAL A 573 -5.15 -7.39 -14.33
C VAL A 573 -4.92 -6.75 -12.96
N ALA A 574 -5.94 -6.75 -12.10
CA ALA A 574 -5.85 -6.18 -10.76
C ALA A 574 -4.71 -6.88 -10.03
N GLY A 575 -3.66 -6.11 -9.70
CA GLY A 575 -2.27 -6.49 -9.41
C GLY A 575 -2.02 -7.57 -8.34
N SER A 576 -2.63 -8.73 -8.51
CA SER A 576 -2.38 -9.93 -7.73
C SER A 576 -1.48 -10.88 -8.50
N GLU A 577 -1.77 -11.15 -9.77
CA GLU A 577 -0.93 -12.01 -10.61
C GLU A 577 0.43 -11.36 -10.89
N GLU A 578 0.48 -10.05 -11.16
CA GLU A 578 1.73 -9.28 -11.29
C GLU A 578 2.54 -9.28 -9.97
N LEU A 579 1.86 -9.17 -8.82
CA LEU A 579 2.50 -9.23 -7.51
C LEU A 579 3.11 -10.61 -7.23
N LEU A 580 2.48 -11.68 -7.70
CA LEU A 580 2.97 -13.06 -7.54
C LEU A 580 4.15 -13.37 -8.47
N ARG A 581 4.22 -12.72 -9.64
CA ARG A 581 5.33 -12.88 -10.60
C ARG A 581 6.65 -12.35 -10.08
N ASN A 582 6.63 -11.20 -9.44
CA ASN A 582 7.86 -10.53 -8.99
C ASN A 582 8.02 -10.64 -7.47
N ILE A 583 7.52 -11.72 -6.86
CA ILE A 583 7.45 -11.86 -5.39
C ILE A 583 8.81 -12.15 -4.75
N ALA A 584 9.72 -12.83 -5.47
CA ALA A 584 11.07 -13.09 -5.01
C ALA A 584 12.06 -11.98 -5.39
N ASP A 585 11.70 -11.13 -6.35
CA ASP A 585 12.51 -9.99 -6.79
C ASP A 585 12.69 -8.93 -5.69
N ARG A 586 13.72 -8.10 -5.84
CA ARG A 586 13.93 -6.98 -4.92
C ARG A 586 12.90 -5.88 -5.18
N ASP A 587 12.40 -5.30 -4.10
CA ASP A 587 11.47 -4.18 -4.17
C ASP A 587 12.15 -2.87 -4.59
N GLN A 588 11.39 -1.78 -4.74
CA GLN A 588 11.94 -0.47 -5.15
C GLN A 588 12.93 0.14 -4.13
N TYR A 589 12.99 -0.40 -2.91
CA TYR A 589 13.97 -0.05 -1.90
C TYR A 589 15.19 -1.01 -1.90
N SER A 590 15.27 -1.90 -2.89
CA SER A 590 16.31 -2.90 -3.09
C SER A 590 16.37 -3.95 -1.97
N VAL A 591 15.21 -4.31 -1.42
CA VAL A 591 15.08 -5.29 -0.34
C VAL A 591 14.22 -6.47 -0.79
N HIS A 592 14.62 -7.69 -0.40
CA HIS A 592 13.82 -8.89 -0.64
C HIS A 592 12.68 -9.02 0.36
N LEU A 593 11.63 -9.77 -0.02
CA LEU A 593 10.50 -10.03 0.86
C LEU A 593 10.93 -10.66 2.21
N TRP A 594 11.92 -11.56 2.19
CA TRP A 594 12.36 -12.26 3.40
C TRP A 594 13.22 -11.42 4.37
N ASP A 595 13.67 -10.24 3.95
CA ASP A 595 14.41 -9.30 4.81
C ASP A 595 13.48 -8.37 5.60
N ILE A 596 12.20 -8.32 5.23
CA ILE A 596 11.19 -7.53 5.93
C ILE A 596 10.73 -8.29 7.18
N GLN A 597 10.79 -7.62 8.33
CA GLN A 597 10.24 -8.11 9.59
C GLN A 597 8.81 -7.58 9.75
N PRO A 598 7.77 -8.43 9.73
CA PRO A 598 6.39 -7.98 9.91
C PRO A 598 6.11 -7.58 11.36
N MET A 599 5.25 -6.57 11.53
CA MET A 599 4.77 -6.05 12.81
C MET A 599 3.25 -6.22 12.98
N CYS A 600 2.52 -6.38 11.88
CA CYS A 600 1.12 -6.80 11.87
C CYS A 600 1.01 -8.33 11.71
N ASP A 601 -0.20 -8.85 11.89
CA ASP A 601 -0.57 -10.23 11.51
C ASP A 601 -1.73 -10.22 10.51
N VAL A 602 -1.79 -11.23 9.65
CA VAL A 602 -2.94 -11.48 8.77
C VAL A 602 -3.85 -12.52 9.44
N VAL A 603 -5.05 -12.08 9.82
CA VAL A 603 -6.05 -12.94 10.47
C VAL A 603 -6.88 -13.72 9.44
N GLY A 604 -7.12 -13.11 8.28
CA GLY A 604 -7.90 -13.74 7.21
C GLY A 604 -7.80 -13.06 5.86
N ILE A 605 -8.44 -13.68 4.88
CA ILE A 605 -8.46 -13.29 3.47
C ILE A 605 -9.87 -12.79 3.14
N GLY A 606 -9.96 -11.65 2.44
CA GLY A 606 -11.25 -11.06 2.08
C GLY A 606 -11.95 -11.77 0.92
N ASP A 607 -13.28 -11.63 0.87
CA ASP A 607 -14.16 -12.24 -0.13
C ASP A 607 -14.38 -11.36 -1.39
N ASP A 608 -13.40 -10.53 -1.76
CA ASP A 608 -13.53 -9.72 -2.96
C ASP A 608 -13.01 -10.49 -4.20
N PRO A 609 -13.83 -10.63 -5.26
CA PRO A 609 -13.48 -11.47 -6.41
C PRO A 609 -12.28 -10.93 -7.21
N PHE A 610 -12.15 -9.60 -7.31
CA PHE A 610 -11.18 -8.93 -8.19
C PHE A 610 -10.11 -8.14 -7.45
N THR A 611 -10.02 -8.26 -6.12
CA THR A 611 -9.07 -7.46 -5.33
C THR A 611 -8.35 -8.32 -4.30
N PRO A 612 -7.00 -8.33 -4.29
CA PRO A 612 -6.24 -9.09 -3.31
C PRO A 612 -6.37 -8.42 -1.94
N THR A 613 -7.30 -8.91 -1.12
CA THR A 613 -7.63 -8.33 0.18
C THR A 613 -7.29 -9.26 1.32
N VAL A 614 -6.71 -8.69 2.37
CA VAL A 614 -6.36 -9.35 3.62
C VAL A 614 -6.94 -8.56 4.79
N ILE A 615 -7.25 -9.24 5.89
CA ILE A 615 -7.64 -8.63 7.15
C ILE A 615 -6.40 -8.63 8.04
N LEU A 616 -5.93 -7.43 8.38
CA LEU A 616 -4.77 -7.23 9.22
C LEU A 616 -5.18 -6.93 10.66
N ASP A 617 -4.36 -7.41 11.58
CA ASP A 617 -4.48 -7.19 13.02
C ASP A 617 -3.13 -6.72 13.60
N ARG A 618 -3.15 -6.13 14.80
CA ARG A 618 -1.96 -5.54 15.45
C ARG A 618 -1.24 -4.49 14.60
N CYS A 619 -1.97 -3.77 13.75
CA CYS A 619 -1.43 -2.69 12.93
C CYS A 619 -1.33 -1.42 13.77
N ARG A 620 -0.51 -0.44 13.34
CA ARG A 620 -0.61 0.92 13.88
C ARG A 620 -0.92 1.92 12.79
N ALA A 621 -1.87 2.82 13.02
CA ALA A 621 -2.34 3.76 12.02
C ALA A 621 -2.06 5.21 12.42
N ILE A 622 -1.75 6.03 11.42
CA ILE A 622 -1.64 7.48 11.53
C ILE A 622 -2.52 8.10 10.43
N PRO A 623 -3.55 8.88 10.76
CA PRO A 623 -4.39 9.54 9.77
C PRO A 623 -3.63 10.70 9.11
N ILE A 624 -3.78 10.86 7.79
CA ILE A 624 -3.15 11.92 7.01
C ILE A 624 -4.14 13.07 6.81
N ARG A 625 -3.74 14.27 7.22
CA ARG A 625 -4.56 15.49 7.08
C ARG A 625 -4.32 16.16 5.72
N TRP A 626 -5.35 16.15 4.87
CA TRP A 626 -5.31 16.75 3.53
C TRP A 626 -6.02 18.09 3.39
N LYS A 627 -6.89 18.40 4.36
CA LYS A 627 -7.86 19.48 4.24
C LYS A 627 -7.26 20.86 4.49
N ASP A 628 -6.34 20.96 5.43
CA ASP A 628 -5.77 22.20 5.94
C ASP A 628 -4.52 21.92 6.79
N PHE A 629 -3.60 22.89 6.84
CA PHE A 629 -2.48 22.84 7.75
C PHE A 629 -2.94 23.03 9.20
N PRO A 630 -2.45 22.22 10.15
CA PRO A 630 -2.87 22.30 11.54
C PRO A 630 -2.30 23.54 12.20
N LYS A 631 -2.90 23.91 13.34
CA LYS A 631 -2.30 24.87 14.26
C LYS A 631 -1.33 24.11 15.15
N ILE A 632 -0.03 24.36 14.98
CA ILE A 632 0.99 23.80 15.87
C ILE A 632 0.80 24.36 17.27
N LYS A 633 0.84 23.46 18.25
CA LYS A 633 1.01 23.81 19.66
C LYS A 633 2.47 23.59 20.03
N TYR A 634 3.03 24.53 20.77
CA TYR A 634 4.42 24.47 21.23
C TYR A 634 4.44 24.07 22.71
N VAL A 635 5.37 23.22 23.11
CA VAL A 635 5.54 22.88 24.53
C VAL A 635 6.24 24.04 25.26
N LYS A 636 5.85 24.27 26.53
CA LYS A 636 6.42 25.33 27.38
C LYS A 636 7.82 25.04 27.94
N ASP A 637 8.28 23.79 27.88
CA ASP A 637 9.58 23.35 28.40
C ASP A 637 10.74 23.83 27.54
N LEU A 638 11.02 25.12 27.67
CA LEU A 638 12.15 25.77 27.04
C LEU A 638 13.27 25.92 28.07
N ASN A 639 14.25 25.02 28.03
CA ASN A 639 15.44 25.10 28.87
C ASN A 639 16.40 26.16 28.33
N GLY A 640 16.77 27.16 29.15
CA GLY A 640 17.83 28.11 28.84
C GLY A 640 17.53 29.57 29.24
N PHE A 641 18.60 30.35 29.34
CA PHE A 641 18.53 31.77 29.72
C PHE A 641 17.69 32.61 28.74
N ARG A 642 17.91 32.44 27.42
CA ARG A 642 17.17 33.15 26.36
C ARG A 642 15.66 32.89 26.44
N ALA A 643 15.25 31.66 26.76
CA ALA A 643 13.84 31.26 26.89
C ALA A 643 13.18 31.77 28.17
N THR A 644 13.90 31.77 29.29
CA THR A 644 13.41 32.34 30.54
C THR A 644 13.19 33.85 30.39
N VAL A 645 14.14 34.53 29.75
CA VAL A 645 14.04 35.96 29.45
C VAL A 645 12.85 36.25 28.52
N SER A 646 12.66 35.47 27.46
CA SER A 646 11.52 35.67 26.54
C SER A 646 10.17 35.45 27.22
N GLN A 647 10.03 34.41 28.06
CA GLN A 647 8.84 34.22 28.89
C GLN A 647 8.60 35.43 29.79
N LYS A 648 9.62 35.91 30.51
CA LYS A 648 9.49 37.08 31.40
C LYS A 648 9.10 38.34 30.63
N ILE A 649 9.66 38.58 29.44
CA ILE A 649 9.28 39.71 28.57
C ILE A 649 7.80 39.63 28.20
N VAL A 650 7.34 38.45 27.75
CA VAL A 650 5.94 38.22 27.40
C VAL A 650 5.01 38.43 28.60
N TYR A 651 5.31 37.86 29.77
CA TYR A 651 4.45 38.00 30.95
C TYR A 651 4.48 39.40 31.54
N CYS A 652 5.67 40.02 31.68
CA CYS A 652 5.79 41.37 32.21
C CYS A 652 5.10 42.37 31.27
N GLY A 653 5.37 42.31 29.97
CA GLY A 653 4.72 43.21 28.99
C GLY A 653 3.20 43.07 29.00
N ALA A 654 2.69 41.84 29.13
CA ALA A 654 1.26 41.57 29.16
C ALA A 654 0.64 42.13 30.45
N TRP A 655 1.32 41.97 31.58
CA TRP A 655 0.90 42.50 32.87
C TRP A 655 0.90 44.04 32.88
N PHE A 656 1.95 44.69 32.36
CA PHE A 656 2.02 46.15 32.27
C PHE A 656 0.91 46.73 31.37
N LEU A 657 0.63 46.12 30.22
CA LEU A 657 -0.45 46.56 29.34
C LEU A 657 -1.84 46.25 29.93
N ALA A 658 -2.07 45.06 30.49
CA ALA A 658 -3.35 44.72 31.12
C ALA A 658 -3.66 45.67 32.30
N THR A 659 -2.66 45.93 33.14
CA THR A 659 -2.76 46.88 34.25
C THR A 659 -2.95 48.30 33.72
N GLY A 660 -2.20 48.72 32.70
CA GLY A 660 -2.35 50.02 32.04
C GLY A 660 -3.74 50.25 31.47
N PHE A 661 -4.31 49.27 30.75
CA PHE A 661 -5.67 49.32 30.21
C PHE A 661 -6.73 49.30 31.33
N GLY A 662 -6.54 48.52 32.40
CA GLY A 662 -7.44 48.52 33.56
C GLY A 662 -7.42 49.86 34.32
N LEU A 663 -6.23 50.44 34.49
CA LEU A 663 -6.05 51.77 35.08
C LEU A 663 -6.63 52.85 34.15
N PHE A 664 -6.51 52.73 32.83
CA PHE A 664 -7.13 53.65 31.87
C PHE A 664 -8.66 53.60 31.91
N ALA A 665 -9.26 52.40 31.98
CA ALA A 665 -10.70 52.23 32.09
C ALA A 665 -11.26 52.85 33.39
N SER A 666 -10.54 52.67 34.51
CA SER A 666 -10.87 53.32 35.78
C SER A 666 -10.61 54.83 35.76
N ALA A 667 -9.62 55.32 35.00
CA ALA A 667 -9.40 56.76 34.78
C ALA A 667 -10.60 57.39 34.05
N ILE A 668 -11.11 56.72 33.01
CA ILE A 668 -12.30 57.15 32.27
C ILE A 668 -13.52 57.15 33.18
N ALA A 669 -13.74 56.11 33.99
CA ALA A 669 -14.84 56.06 34.95
C ALA A 669 -14.75 57.19 35.99
N LEU A 670 -13.55 57.50 36.49
CA LEU A 670 -13.29 58.63 37.36
C LEU A 670 -13.61 59.97 36.66
N LEU A 671 -13.18 60.15 35.42
CA LEU A 671 -13.46 61.35 34.63
C LEU A 671 -14.97 61.55 34.41
N PHE A 672 -15.72 60.47 34.14
CA PHE A 672 -17.18 60.50 34.06
C PHE A 672 -17.84 60.82 35.41
N SER A 673 -17.28 60.35 36.53
CA SER A 673 -17.80 60.64 37.88
C SER A 673 -17.56 62.08 38.33
N VAL A 674 -16.54 62.74 37.77
CA VAL A 674 -16.16 64.12 38.07
C VAL A 674 -16.76 65.12 37.05
N MET A 675 -17.32 64.63 35.92
CA MET A 675 -18.03 65.47 34.96
C MET A 675 -19.24 66.14 35.62
N PRO A 676 -19.34 67.49 35.59
CA PRO A 676 -20.48 68.18 36.16
C PRO A 676 -21.74 67.82 35.36
N TYR A 677 -22.63 67.04 35.98
CA TYR A 677 -23.96 66.79 35.44
C TYR A 677 -24.73 68.13 35.48
N TYR A 678 -24.93 68.75 34.32
CA TYR A 678 -25.67 70.00 34.19
C TYR A 678 -27.17 69.74 34.40
N ASN A 679 -27.56 69.47 35.65
CA ASN A 679 -28.95 69.50 36.04
C ASN A 679 -29.32 70.95 36.30
N GLY A 680 -30.03 71.55 35.34
CA GLY A 680 -30.64 72.85 35.51
C GLY A 680 -31.73 72.78 36.58
N TYR A 681 -31.37 72.98 37.84
CA TYR A 681 -32.27 73.54 38.84
C TYR A 681 -31.44 74.20 39.94
N ASN A 682 -31.42 75.54 39.90
CA ASN A 682 -30.82 76.37 40.93
C ASN A 682 -31.59 76.17 42.24
N ASN A 683 -30.88 75.85 43.32
CA ASN A 683 -31.18 76.42 44.62
C ASN A 683 -29.92 76.50 45.48
N SER A 684 -29.78 77.68 46.07
CA SER A 684 -28.70 78.12 46.92
C SER A 684 -28.68 77.41 48.28
N ASP A 685 -27.54 77.58 48.96
CA ASP A 685 -27.34 77.50 50.41
C ASP A 685 -26.90 76.16 51.02
N ASN A 686 -25.56 75.92 51.01
CA ASN A 686 -24.72 75.84 52.23
C ASN A 686 -23.31 75.29 51.91
N PRO A 687 -22.20 75.91 52.38
CA PRO A 687 -20.87 75.35 52.26
C PRO A 687 -20.55 74.48 53.49
N ALA A 688 -20.78 73.17 53.40
CA ALA A 688 -20.12 72.22 54.28
C ALA A 688 -18.72 71.89 53.71
N PRO A 689 -17.64 71.86 54.51
CA PRO A 689 -16.32 71.50 54.02
C PRO A 689 -16.29 69.98 53.81
N ARG A 690 -16.72 69.53 52.62
CA ARG A 690 -16.33 68.22 52.13
C ARG A 690 -14.82 68.28 51.90
N ARG A 691 -14.03 67.70 52.82
CA ARG A 691 -12.67 67.22 52.50
C ARG A 691 -12.82 66.18 51.39
N GLN A 692 -12.91 66.65 50.15
CA GLN A 692 -12.64 65.83 49.00
C GLN A 692 -11.12 65.61 49.03
N ASN A 693 -10.70 64.37 49.25
CA ASN A 693 -9.37 63.97 48.82
C ASN A 693 -9.38 64.15 47.31
N GLU A 694 -8.92 65.31 46.84
CA GLU A 694 -8.76 65.60 45.43
C GLU A 694 -7.70 64.63 44.90
N VAL A 695 -8.16 63.47 44.43
CA VAL A 695 -7.34 62.64 43.56
C VAL A 695 -7.16 63.48 42.30
N GLU A 696 -6.04 64.17 42.19
CA GLU A 696 -5.72 65.01 41.05
C GLU A 696 -5.73 64.11 39.80
N PRO A 697 -6.72 64.24 38.89
CA PRO A 697 -6.86 63.33 37.75
C PRO A 697 -5.60 63.31 36.87
N ALA A 698 -4.84 64.41 36.88
CA ALA A 698 -3.55 64.53 36.21
C ALA A 698 -2.50 63.53 36.72
N MET A 699 -2.39 63.33 38.04
CA MET A 699 -1.43 62.37 38.62
C MET A 699 -1.82 60.92 38.31
N TYR A 700 -3.13 60.63 38.26
CA TYR A 700 -3.63 59.32 37.86
C TYR A 700 -3.36 59.03 36.38
N LEU A 701 -3.59 60.02 35.50
CA LEU A 701 -3.28 59.93 34.07
C LEU A 701 -1.78 59.81 33.81
N LEU A 702 -0.93 60.47 34.61
CA LEU A 702 0.53 60.29 34.55
C LEU A 702 0.93 58.86 34.91
N GLY A 703 0.31 58.28 35.94
CA GLY A 703 0.50 56.87 36.30
C GLY A 703 0.10 55.92 35.16
N VAL A 704 -1.08 56.12 34.56
CA VAL A 704 -1.54 55.35 33.39
C VAL A 704 -0.56 55.47 32.23
N ALA A 705 -0.08 56.69 31.94
CA ALA A 705 0.88 56.95 30.86
C ALA A 705 2.23 56.25 31.12
N LEU A 706 2.69 56.19 32.37
CA LEU A 706 3.93 55.50 32.74
C LEU A 706 3.79 53.98 32.57
N PHE A 707 2.70 53.37 33.05
CA PHE A 707 2.44 51.94 32.86
C PHE A 707 2.31 51.55 31.38
N MET A 708 1.59 52.36 30.59
CA MET A 708 1.46 52.17 29.15
C MET A 708 2.78 52.41 28.40
N GLY A 709 3.57 53.41 28.80
CA GLY A 709 4.88 53.70 28.23
C GLY A 709 5.89 52.58 28.50
N CYS A 710 5.96 52.07 29.73
CA CYS A 710 6.77 50.89 30.07
C CYS A 710 6.30 49.66 29.27
N GLY A 711 4.99 49.44 29.18
CA GLY A 711 4.42 48.37 28.35
C GLY A 711 4.82 48.49 26.88
N TRP A 712 4.80 49.70 26.31
CA TRP A 712 5.18 49.97 24.93
C TRP A 712 6.67 49.71 24.65
N VAL A 713 7.57 50.12 25.55
CA VAL A 713 9.01 49.86 25.43
C VAL A 713 9.31 48.36 25.56
N ILE A 714 8.71 47.67 26.53
CA ILE A 714 8.86 46.20 26.68
C ILE A 714 8.34 45.49 25.43
N SER A 715 7.26 46.01 24.83
CA SER A 715 6.66 45.42 23.64
C SER A 715 7.60 45.38 22.44
N TRP A 716 8.61 46.26 22.33
CA TRP A 716 9.59 46.21 21.24
C TRP A 716 10.36 44.87 21.18
N PHE A 717 10.52 44.20 22.32
CA PHE A 717 11.16 42.89 22.39
C PHE A 717 10.19 41.72 22.19
N SER A 718 8.87 41.98 22.10
CA SER A 718 7.85 40.94 21.96
C SER A 718 7.96 40.11 20.68
N PRO A 719 8.31 40.65 19.47
CA PRO A 719 8.43 39.84 18.28
C PRO A 719 9.58 38.84 18.39
N TRP A 720 10.73 39.30 18.91
CA TRP A 720 11.89 38.46 19.19
C TRP A 720 11.57 37.40 20.24
N ALA A 721 10.91 37.78 21.35
CA ALA A 721 10.53 36.86 22.40
C ALA A 721 9.57 35.77 21.88
N VAL A 722 8.55 36.14 21.10
CA VAL A 722 7.62 35.18 20.47
C VAL A 722 8.35 34.25 19.51
N ARG A 723 9.25 34.77 18.65
CA ARG A 723 10.07 33.93 17.76
C ARG A 723 10.90 32.94 18.57
N GLN A 724 11.57 33.39 19.63
CA GLN A 724 12.40 32.52 20.47
C GLN A 724 11.59 31.44 21.20
N LEU A 725 10.40 31.76 21.70
CA LEU A 725 9.49 30.78 22.32
C LEU A 725 8.99 29.74 21.31
N CYS A 726 8.82 30.13 20.05
CA CYS A 726 8.47 29.23 18.95
C CYS A 726 9.69 28.52 18.34
N ASN A 727 10.91 28.93 18.69
CA ASN A 727 12.17 28.36 18.25
C ASN A 727 12.72 27.30 19.22
N GLY A 728 11.89 26.81 20.14
CA GLY A 728 12.22 25.79 21.12
C GLY A 728 12.56 24.43 20.53
N GLY A 729 13.72 24.32 19.88
CA GLY A 729 14.29 23.07 19.37
C GLY A 729 13.38 22.25 18.44
N TYR A 730 13.81 21.01 18.20
CA TYR A 730 13.06 20.00 17.46
C TYR A 730 12.04 19.26 18.35
N THR A 731 12.04 19.53 19.66
CA THR A 731 11.30 18.78 20.68
C THR A 731 10.07 19.55 21.15
N GLY A 732 8.94 18.87 21.33
CA GLY A 732 7.76 19.46 21.96
C GLY A 732 6.83 20.22 21.02
N VAL A 733 6.54 19.64 19.85
CA VAL A 733 5.50 20.14 18.93
C VAL A 733 4.49 19.04 18.63
N SER A 734 3.21 19.39 18.51
CA SER A 734 2.15 18.42 18.24
C SER A 734 2.37 17.66 16.92
N CYS A 735 2.33 16.32 17.00
CA CYS A 735 2.60 15.41 15.89
C CYS A 735 1.44 15.36 14.91
N HIS A 736 1.70 15.73 13.65
CA HIS A 736 0.73 15.70 12.57
C HIS A 736 1.38 15.18 11.30
N LEU A 737 0.67 14.29 10.60
CA LEU A 737 1.01 13.88 9.25
C LEU A 737 0.10 14.62 8.27
N ILE A 738 0.68 15.45 7.43
CA ILE A 738 -0.03 16.42 6.59
C ILE A 738 0.27 16.12 5.13
N GLY A 739 -0.73 16.12 4.27
CA GLY A 739 -0.57 15.89 2.83
C GLY A 739 -1.07 17.06 1.98
N PHE A 740 -0.39 17.33 0.88
CA PHE A 740 -0.91 18.18 -0.21
C PHE A 740 -0.46 17.68 -1.60
N GLU A 741 -1.24 18.00 -2.63
CA GLU A 741 -0.95 17.68 -4.04
C GLU A 741 0.05 18.69 -4.62
N GLY A 742 1.10 18.18 -5.26
CA GLY A 742 2.23 18.94 -5.77
C GLY A 742 3.40 19.04 -4.79
N THR A 743 4.42 19.81 -5.17
CA THR A 743 5.63 20.03 -4.37
C THR A 743 5.81 21.52 -4.07
N MET A 744 6.48 21.83 -2.96
CA MET A 744 6.68 23.19 -2.45
C MET A 744 8.04 23.28 -1.76
N PRO A 745 8.77 24.41 -1.84
CA PRO A 745 10.01 24.61 -1.10
C PRO A 745 9.82 24.48 0.42
N LEU A 746 10.86 24.00 1.12
CA LEU A 746 10.79 23.74 2.57
C LEU A 746 10.46 24.99 3.38
N GLY A 747 11.05 26.15 3.03
CA GLY A 747 10.77 27.41 3.72
C GLY A 747 9.33 27.89 3.57
N GLU A 748 8.70 27.65 2.41
CA GLU A 748 7.28 27.97 2.21
C GLU A 748 6.36 27.04 3.04
N ILE A 749 6.71 25.75 3.13
CA ILE A 749 6.02 24.78 3.99
C ILE A 749 6.13 25.21 5.45
N GLU A 750 7.33 25.59 5.90
CA GLU A 750 7.57 26.01 7.27
C GLU A 750 6.79 27.29 7.62
N ARG A 751 6.85 28.31 6.75
CA ARG A 751 6.07 29.55 6.93
C ARG A 751 4.57 29.27 6.95
N ALA A 752 4.08 28.33 6.14
CA ALA A 752 2.66 28.03 6.08
C ALA A 752 2.16 27.30 7.35
N ILE A 753 2.96 26.42 7.96
CA ILE A 753 2.58 25.66 9.16
C ILE A 753 2.93 26.45 10.43
N CYS A 754 4.18 26.88 10.56
CA CYS A 754 4.73 27.50 11.77
C CYS A 754 4.60 29.02 11.77
N GLY A 755 4.50 29.66 10.60
CA GLY A 755 4.47 31.12 10.46
C GLY A 755 5.83 31.81 10.33
N PHE A 756 6.93 31.08 10.51
CA PHE A 756 8.31 31.56 10.32
C PHE A 756 9.11 30.51 9.55
N ASP A 757 10.30 30.90 9.10
CA ASP A 757 11.27 30.06 8.41
C ASP A 757 12.57 29.99 9.23
N ASN A 758 12.78 28.88 9.94
CA ASN A 758 13.97 28.63 10.74
C ASN A 758 14.76 27.42 10.22
N ASN A 759 14.55 27.00 8.96
CA ASN A 759 15.20 25.85 8.35
C ASN A 759 15.10 24.55 9.19
N ARG A 760 13.96 24.33 9.85
CA ARG A 760 13.76 23.13 10.71
C ARG A 760 13.40 21.90 9.90
N PHE A 761 12.70 22.10 8.79
CA PHE A 761 12.33 20.99 7.92
C PHE A 761 13.52 20.53 7.08
N SER A 762 13.67 19.22 6.96
CA SER A 762 14.58 18.59 6.00
C SER A 762 13.84 17.53 5.19
N TYR A 763 14.29 17.31 3.95
CA TYR A 763 13.79 16.16 3.18
C TYR A 763 14.26 14.86 3.82
N ALA A 764 13.38 13.87 3.91
CA ALA A 764 13.72 12.58 4.48
C ALA A 764 14.72 11.83 3.57
N ALA A 765 15.91 11.53 4.08
CA ALA A 765 17.01 10.95 3.30
C ALA A 765 16.78 9.51 2.81
N SER A 766 15.85 8.79 3.42
CA SER A 766 15.64 7.36 3.14
C SER A 766 14.18 6.94 3.20
N SER A 767 13.24 7.90 3.09
CA SER A 767 11.82 7.61 3.25
C SER A 767 11.17 7.07 1.97
N THR A 768 11.50 7.66 0.82
CA THR A 768 10.84 7.33 -0.45
C THR A 768 11.87 7.00 -1.52
N ILE A 769 11.42 6.45 -2.64
CA ILE A 769 12.27 6.14 -3.80
C ILE A 769 12.98 7.38 -4.36
N PHE A 770 12.32 8.55 -4.24
CA PHE A 770 12.87 9.84 -4.66
C PHE A 770 14.11 10.24 -3.85
N SER A 771 14.24 9.72 -2.63
CA SER A 771 15.40 9.98 -1.78
C SER A 771 16.64 9.18 -2.20
N LYS A 772 16.61 8.30 -3.20
CA LYS A 772 17.76 7.42 -3.54
C LYS A 772 18.98 8.23 -3.98
N ASN A 773 18.79 9.15 -4.91
CA ASN A 773 19.87 9.94 -5.51
C ASN A 773 19.98 11.37 -4.96
N LEU A 774 18.97 11.78 -4.20
CA LEU A 774 18.92 13.10 -3.55
C LEU A 774 19.39 13.02 -2.10
N ARG A 775 20.41 12.21 -1.80
CA ARG A 775 20.98 12.10 -0.44
C ARG A 775 22.12 13.08 -0.27
N HIS A 776 22.21 13.66 0.92
CA HIS A 776 23.37 14.40 1.31
C HIS A 776 24.53 13.44 1.64
N ALA A 777 25.77 13.80 1.25
CA ALA A 777 26.93 12.90 1.36
C ALA A 777 27.40 12.66 2.81
N LYS A 778 27.36 13.68 3.67
CA LYS A 778 27.82 13.61 5.07
C LYS A 778 26.67 13.43 6.07
N VAL A 779 25.66 14.29 6.00
CA VAL A 779 24.50 14.28 6.91
C VAL A 779 23.37 13.41 6.38
N ARG A 780 22.61 12.76 7.27
CA ARG A 780 21.41 11.98 6.94
C ARG A 780 20.20 12.89 6.62
N ALA A 781 20.34 13.72 5.58
CA ALA A 781 19.30 14.62 5.07
C ALA A 781 19.16 14.48 3.54
N GLY A 782 17.97 14.76 3.02
CA GLY A 782 17.72 14.83 1.59
C GLY A 782 18.11 16.21 1.01
N ARG A 783 18.58 16.22 -0.24
CA ARG A 783 18.87 17.42 -1.02
C ARG A 783 17.66 17.81 -1.86
N VAL A 784 17.56 19.10 -2.18
CA VAL A 784 16.59 19.61 -3.15
C VAL A 784 17.01 19.08 -4.54
N PRO A 785 16.05 18.65 -5.41
CA PRO A 785 16.37 18.31 -6.79
C PRO A 785 16.95 19.51 -7.56
N GLY A 786 17.77 19.23 -8.56
CA GLY A 786 18.40 20.22 -9.44
C GLY A 786 17.44 20.79 -10.49
N GLU A 787 17.96 21.08 -11.69
CA GLU A 787 17.14 21.59 -12.80
C GLU A 787 15.97 20.66 -13.14
N GLY A 788 14.77 21.23 -13.34
CA GLY A 788 13.54 20.48 -13.58
C GLY A 788 12.81 19.96 -12.32
N GLY A 789 13.42 20.12 -11.13
CA GLY A 789 12.79 19.87 -9.84
C GLY A 789 12.29 18.43 -9.65
N TRP A 790 11.22 18.27 -8.88
CA TRP A 790 10.64 16.95 -8.57
C TRP A 790 9.96 16.28 -9.76
N ALA A 791 9.55 17.05 -10.79
CA ALA A 791 8.94 16.50 -11.99
C ALA A 791 9.96 15.72 -12.84
N ALA A 792 11.15 16.29 -13.05
CA ALA A 792 12.24 15.60 -13.75
C ALA A 792 12.69 14.33 -12.99
N GLU A 793 12.71 14.37 -11.67
CA GLU A 793 13.02 13.18 -10.86
C GLU A 793 11.96 12.08 -11.02
N ALA A 794 10.68 12.45 -11.12
CA ALA A 794 9.60 11.49 -11.35
C ALA A 794 9.70 10.82 -12.74
N GLU A 795 10.07 11.58 -13.76
CA GLU A 795 10.32 11.07 -15.11
C GLU A 795 11.51 10.10 -15.12
N ARG A 796 12.62 10.46 -14.46
CA ARG A 796 13.81 9.61 -14.35
C ARG A 796 13.55 8.29 -13.64
N LEU A 797 12.66 8.28 -12.64
CA LEU A 797 12.28 7.07 -11.91
C LEU A 797 11.23 6.23 -12.65
N GLY A 798 10.74 6.67 -13.81
CA GLY A 798 9.75 5.91 -14.58
C GLY A 798 8.42 5.75 -13.84
N VAL A 799 7.97 6.80 -13.13
CA VAL A 799 6.71 6.76 -12.38
C VAL A 799 5.54 6.40 -13.33
N PRO A 800 4.68 5.43 -12.97
CA PRO A 800 3.60 4.97 -13.86
C PRO A 800 2.67 6.09 -14.33
N PRO A 801 2.12 5.98 -15.56
CA PRO A 801 1.19 6.95 -16.08
C PRO A 801 -0.06 7.02 -15.20
N GLY A 802 -0.51 8.24 -14.88
CA GLY A 802 -1.67 8.48 -14.00
C GLY A 802 -1.30 8.82 -12.56
N HIS A 803 -0.08 8.50 -12.10
CA HIS A 803 0.38 8.92 -10.79
C HIS A 803 0.63 10.44 -10.73
N ARG A 804 0.48 10.99 -9.54
CA ARG A 804 0.69 12.40 -9.20
C ARG A 804 1.67 12.49 -8.05
N LEU A 805 2.39 13.60 -7.99
CA LEU A 805 3.25 13.90 -6.86
C LEU A 805 2.43 14.46 -5.70
N PHE A 806 2.62 13.88 -4.53
CA PHE A 806 2.11 14.40 -3.27
C PHE A 806 3.26 14.62 -2.31
N THR A 807 3.15 15.67 -1.51
CA THR A 807 4.11 15.96 -0.45
C THR A 807 3.48 15.64 0.90
N ILE A 808 4.16 14.81 1.68
CA ILE A 808 3.80 14.46 3.04
C ILE A 808 4.77 15.14 3.99
N VAL A 809 4.22 15.93 4.90
CA VAL A 809 4.95 16.67 5.93
C VAL A 809 4.67 16.03 7.28
N ASP A 810 5.72 15.59 7.95
CA ASP A 810 5.68 15.07 9.32
C ASP A 810 6.21 16.13 10.28
N THR A 811 5.31 16.71 11.10
CA THR A 811 5.69 17.71 12.11
C THR A 811 6.29 17.09 13.37
N GLY A 812 6.16 15.77 13.57
CA GLY A 812 6.75 15.08 14.71
C GLY A 812 8.28 14.95 14.60
N ASN A 813 8.79 14.72 13.38
CA ASN A 813 10.23 14.63 13.11
C ASN A 813 10.80 15.79 12.29
N TRP A 814 9.98 16.76 11.89
CA TRP A 814 10.36 17.83 10.98
C TRP A 814 10.92 17.33 9.64
N THR A 815 10.26 16.31 9.08
CA THR A 815 10.68 15.71 7.81
C THR A 815 9.63 15.87 6.72
N VAL A 816 10.09 16.10 5.50
CA VAL A 816 9.24 16.18 4.30
C VAL A 816 9.58 15.02 3.37
N SER A 817 8.56 14.32 2.88
CA SER A 817 8.67 13.19 1.96
C SER A 817 7.81 13.42 0.74
N VAL A 818 8.39 13.25 -0.45
CA VAL A 818 7.66 13.31 -1.73
C VAL A 818 7.36 11.90 -2.19
N ILE A 819 6.09 11.65 -2.52
CA ILE A 819 5.58 10.35 -2.97
C ILE A 819 4.88 10.49 -4.33
N ALA A 820 4.79 9.38 -5.06
CA ALA A 820 3.99 9.27 -6.26
C ALA A 820 2.87 8.25 -6.05
N ALA A 821 1.62 8.66 -6.23
CA ALA A 821 0.44 7.82 -6.09
C ALA A 821 -0.65 8.24 -7.08
N GLU A 822 -1.58 7.36 -7.43
CA GLU A 822 -2.74 7.72 -8.24
C GLU A 822 -3.78 8.49 -7.43
N ARG A 823 -3.99 8.08 -6.17
CA ARG A 823 -4.92 8.72 -5.24
C ARG A 823 -4.20 9.21 -3.98
N PRO A 824 -4.69 10.29 -3.35
CA PRO A 824 -4.16 10.79 -2.08
C PRO A 824 -4.38 9.74 -0.96
N PRO A 825 -3.32 9.23 -0.33
CA PRO A 825 -3.45 8.28 0.77
C PRO A 825 -3.98 8.97 2.03
N VAL A 826 -5.03 8.44 2.65
CA VAL A 826 -5.70 9.05 3.81
C VAL A 826 -5.18 8.54 5.16
N VAL A 827 -4.47 7.41 5.17
CA VAL A 827 -3.92 6.78 6.36
C VAL A 827 -2.55 6.20 6.04
N ALA A 828 -1.61 6.29 6.99
CA ALA A 828 -0.37 5.54 7.00
C ALA A 828 -0.49 4.38 8.01
N LEU A 829 -0.43 3.13 7.52
CA LEU A 829 -0.43 1.91 8.32
C LEU A 829 0.99 1.38 8.48
N ILE A 830 1.49 1.33 9.71
CA ILE A 830 2.77 0.72 10.07
C ILE A 830 2.55 -0.79 10.20
N CYS A 831 3.13 -1.54 9.27
CA CYS A 831 2.91 -3.00 9.17
C CYS A 831 4.19 -3.82 9.29
N GLY A 832 5.38 -3.21 9.15
CA GLY A 832 6.64 -3.94 9.17
C GLY A 832 7.85 -3.05 9.45
N ARG A 833 9.02 -3.68 9.49
CA ARG A 833 10.32 -3.07 9.74
C ARG A 833 11.37 -3.64 8.80
N GLU A 834 12.31 -2.79 8.38
CA GLU A 834 13.41 -3.17 7.50
C GLU A 834 14.60 -2.25 7.77
N GLY A 835 15.78 -2.83 8.01
CA GLY A 835 17.00 -2.07 8.32
C GLY A 835 16.86 -1.11 9.51
N GLY A 836 15.99 -1.45 10.47
CA GLY A 836 15.65 -0.62 11.63
C GLY A 836 14.55 0.42 11.40
N MET A 837 14.23 0.79 10.16
CA MET A 837 13.14 1.74 9.82
C MET A 837 11.80 1.04 9.65
N LEU A 838 10.71 1.77 9.83
CA LEU A 838 9.34 1.26 9.69
C LEU A 838 8.92 1.25 8.22
N ARG A 839 8.25 0.19 7.77
CA ARG A 839 7.50 0.13 6.51
C ARG A 839 6.06 0.55 6.77
N ALA A 840 5.70 1.72 6.25
CA ALA A 840 4.37 2.28 6.37
C ALA A 840 3.65 2.23 5.02
N LEU A 841 2.51 1.55 4.97
CA LEU A 841 1.61 1.50 3.82
C LEU A 841 0.78 2.77 3.83
N LEU A 842 0.86 3.54 2.75
CA LEU A 842 0.02 4.71 2.56
C LEU A 842 -1.22 4.28 1.78
N CYS A 843 -2.37 4.33 2.45
CA CYS A 843 -3.61 3.76 1.96
C CYS A 843 -4.67 4.82 1.67
N SER A 844 -5.35 4.69 0.53
CA SER A 844 -6.64 5.34 0.27
C SER A 844 -7.77 4.50 0.91
N TRP A 845 -8.94 5.07 1.18
CA TRP A 845 -10.03 4.36 1.87
C TRP A 845 -11.36 4.45 1.13
N ARG A 846 -12.03 3.31 1.01
CA ARG A 846 -13.36 3.17 0.41
C ARG A 846 -14.36 2.68 1.43
N PHE A 847 -15.35 3.53 1.72
CA PHE A 847 -16.38 3.24 2.73
C PHE A 847 -17.36 2.14 2.29
N GLU A 848 -17.47 1.86 0.99
CA GLU A 848 -18.47 0.92 0.45
C GLU A 848 -18.18 -0.52 0.85
N ASN A 849 -16.90 -0.91 0.81
CA ASN A 849 -16.41 -2.24 1.21
C ASN A 849 -15.58 -2.17 2.49
N ASN A 850 -15.53 -0.98 3.13
CA ASN A 850 -14.66 -0.63 4.25
C ASN A 850 -13.21 -1.13 4.06
N CYS A 851 -12.63 -0.85 2.89
CA CYS A 851 -11.34 -1.37 2.48
C CYS A 851 -10.31 -0.24 2.32
N LEU A 852 -9.10 -0.46 2.83
CA LEU A 852 -7.93 0.40 2.65
C LEU A 852 -7.11 -0.11 1.45
N TYR A 853 -6.94 0.69 0.42
CA TYR A 853 -6.16 0.33 -0.77
C TYR A 853 -4.75 0.87 -0.66
N ARG A 854 -3.74 0.02 -0.81
CA ARG A 854 -2.34 0.42 -0.76
C ARG A 854 -1.96 1.23 -2.00
N GLU A 855 -1.74 2.53 -1.83
CA GLU A 855 -1.34 3.45 -2.91
C GLU A 855 0.18 3.52 -3.06
N CYS A 856 0.92 3.47 -1.95
CA CYS A 856 2.38 3.34 -1.94
C CYS A 856 2.88 2.83 -0.59
N VAL A 857 4.16 2.48 -0.51
CA VAL A 857 4.85 2.16 0.75
C VAL A 857 6.00 3.13 0.94
N VAL A 858 6.12 3.68 2.15
CA VAL A 858 7.22 4.57 2.55
C VAL A 858 7.95 4.04 3.76
N ARG A 859 9.20 4.45 3.92
CA ARG A 859 10.02 4.16 5.10
C ARG A 859 9.91 5.32 6.08
N MET A 860 9.63 5.03 7.35
CA MET A 860 9.50 6.05 8.40
C MET A 860 10.44 5.75 9.57
N ARG A 861 10.74 6.77 10.39
CA ARG A 861 11.59 6.58 11.58
C ARG A 861 10.89 5.69 12.61
N SER A 862 11.69 4.91 13.32
CA SER A 862 11.21 3.99 14.35
C SER A 862 10.50 4.67 15.53
N SER A 863 10.85 5.93 15.82
CA SER A 863 10.24 6.70 16.91
C SER A 863 8.73 6.91 16.73
N LEU A 864 8.21 6.84 15.51
CA LEU A 864 6.77 6.96 15.24
C LEU A 864 5.97 5.78 15.79
N GLU A 865 6.60 4.62 16.00
CA GLU A 865 5.91 3.38 16.39
C GLU A 865 5.09 3.56 17.67
N HIS A 866 5.65 4.21 18.68
CA HIS A 866 4.97 4.44 19.97
C HIS A 866 3.98 5.60 19.93
N LEU A 867 4.03 6.46 18.92
CA LEU A 867 3.15 7.63 18.76
C LEU A 867 1.92 7.33 17.89
N ALA A 868 1.90 6.19 17.22
CA ALA A 868 0.83 5.75 16.33
C ALA A 868 -0.23 4.91 17.06
N THR A 869 -1.48 4.99 16.57
CA THR A 869 -2.65 4.36 17.22
C THR A 869 -2.71 2.88 16.86
N PRO A 870 -2.74 1.94 17.82
CA PRO A 870 -2.96 0.52 17.53
C PRO A 870 -4.35 0.30 16.93
N ASN A 871 -4.45 -0.56 15.92
CA ASN A 871 -5.68 -0.89 15.22
C ASN A 871 -5.74 -2.39 14.94
N ASP A 872 -6.96 -2.91 15.05
CA ASP A 872 -7.28 -4.31 14.91
C ASP A 872 -8.33 -4.49 13.81
N TRP A 873 -8.31 -5.65 13.15
CA TRP A 873 -9.32 -6.04 12.15
C TRP A 873 -9.52 -5.02 11.01
N LEU A 874 -8.43 -4.58 10.39
CA LEU A 874 -8.45 -3.68 9.23
C LEU A 874 -8.43 -4.47 7.92
N LYS A 875 -9.40 -4.22 7.03
CA LYS A 875 -9.37 -4.78 5.68
C LYS A 875 -8.49 -3.96 4.75
N VAL A 876 -7.43 -4.57 4.22
CA VAL A 876 -6.43 -3.94 3.36
C VAL A 876 -6.32 -4.66 2.01
N SER A 877 -6.30 -3.91 0.92
CA SER A 877 -6.00 -4.37 -0.43
C SER A 877 -4.51 -4.17 -0.74
N LEU A 878 -3.86 -5.21 -1.26
CA LEU A 878 -2.47 -5.16 -1.71
C LEU A 878 -2.30 -4.40 -3.04
N ALA A 879 -3.38 -4.28 -3.82
CA ALA A 879 -3.43 -3.47 -5.03
C ALA A 879 -3.90 -2.04 -4.74
N CYS A 880 -3.47 -1.09 -5.58
CA CYS A 880 -3.94 0.28 -5.50
C CYS A 880 -5.40 0.40 -5.99
N GLN A 881 -6.09 1.46 -5.57
CA GLN A 881 -7.50 1.62 -5.94
C GLN A 881 -7.68 1.85 -7.45
N GLY A 882 -6.69 2.47 -8.11
CA GLY A 882 -6.69 2.74 -9.54
C GLY A 882 -6.62 1.48 -10.40
N ASP A 883 -5.72 0.56 -10.08
CA ASP A 883 -5.59 -0.73 -10.78
C ASP A 883 -6.89 -1.52 -10.68
N VAL A 884 -7.44 -1.61 -9.47
CA VAL A 884 -8.72 -2.27 -9.22
C VAL A 884 -9.85 -1.64 -10.04
N ALA A 885 -9.88 -0.32 -10.15
CA ALA A 885 -10.88 0.38 -10.94
C ALA A 885 -10.78 0.02 -12.44
N ARG A 886 -9.55 0.00 -12.99
CA ARG A 886 -9.30 -0.36 -14.39
C ARG A 886 -9.71 -1.79 -14.69
N THR A 887 -9.36 -2.74 -13.82
CA THR A 887 -9.75 -4.15 -13.99
C THR A 887 -11.25 -4.34 -13.98
N ARG A 888 -11.97 -3.65 -13.07
CA ARG A 888 -13.44 -3.69 -13.04
C ARG A 888 -14.09 -3.13 -14.30
N VAL A 889 -13.52 -2.08 -14.89
CA VAL A 889 -14.06 -1.47 -16.12
C VAL A 889 -13.79 -2.35 -17.35
N ASN A 890 -12.64 -3.03 -17.39
CA ASN A 890 -12.23 -3.86 -18.53
C ASN A 890 -12.93 -5.23 -18.57
N GLN A 891 -13.30 -5.80 -17.43
CA GLN A 891 -14.08 -7.03 -17.37
C GLN A 891 -15.55 -6.76 -17.76
N LYS A 892 -15.85 -6.87 -19.05
CA LYS A 892 -17.24 -6.91 -19.55
C LYS A 892 -17.99 -8.04 -18.82
N PRO A 893 -19.14 -7.80 -18.17
CA PRO A 893 -20.05 -8.91 -17.91
C PRO A 893 -20.43 -9.47 -19.28
N ALA A 894 -20.27 -10.78 -19.48
CA ALA A 894 -20.83 -11.44 -20.65
C ALA A 894 -22.29 -11.00 -20.78
N PRO A 895 -22.77 -10.62 -21.99
CA PRO A 895 -24.17 -10.27 -22.15
C PRO A 895 -24.98 -11.45 -21.63
N SER A 896 -25.73 -11.21 -20.55
CA SER A 896 -26.71 -12.15 -20.04
C SER A 896 -27.51 -12.63 -21.25
N PRO A 897 -27.63 -13.95 -21.51
CA PRO A 897 -28.37 -14.44 -22.65
C PRO A 897 -29.73 -13.78 -22.58
N GLN A 898 -30.05 -12.97 -23.60
CA GLN A 898 -31.39 -12.46 -23.75
C GLN A 898 -32.27 -13.70 -23.79
N ILE A 899 -33.02 -13.92 -22.71
CA ILE A 899 -34.14 -14.83 -22.73
C ILE A 899 -35.07 -14.20 -23.77
N ALA A 900 -34.99 -14.71 -24.99
CA ALA A 900 -35.99 -14.46 -26.00
C ALA A 900 -37.30 -14.96 -25.40
N VAL A 901 -38.19 -14.00 -25.10
CA VAL A 901 -39.58 -14.26 -24.74
C VAL A 901 -40.28 -14.91 -25.91
#